data_AF-A0A8B8XVI4-F1
#
_entry.id   AF-A0A8B8XVI4-F1
#
_cell.length_a   1.000
_cell.length_b   1.000
_cell.length_c   1.000
_cell.angle_alpha   90.00
_cell.angle_beta   90.00
_cell.angle_gamma   90.00
#
_symmetry.space_group_name_H-M   'P 1'
#
loop_
_entity.id
_entity.type
_entity.pdbx_description
1 polymer ?
#
loop_
_entity_poly.entity_id
_entity_poly.type
_entity_poly.pdbx_seq_one_letter_code
_entity_poly.pdbx_strand_id
1 'polypeptide(L)'
;MAAAEAAAHNDPGPAQELLVAWNTVSTGLVPPAALGLFSVLQASSRTSGAVPPKEEELRAAVEVLRGHGLHSVLEEWFAEVLQNDLQANISLEFWNAVSQRENCADEPQCLLLLLDAFGLLESRLDPYLRSLELLEKWTRLGLLMGTGAQGLREKVHTTLRGVLFFSTPRTFQEMIQRLYGRFLRVYMQSKRKGEGGTDPELEGELDSRYARRRYYRLLQSPLCAGCGSDKQQCWCRQALEQFHQLSQVLHRLSLLERVSAEAVTTTLHQVTRERMEDRCRGEYERSFLREFHKWIERVVGWLGKVFLQDGPSRPASPEAGSSLRRWRCHVQRFFYRIYASLRIEELFSIIRDFPDSRPAVEDLKYCLERTDQRPQLLVSLKAALETRLLHPGVNTCDIITLYISAIKALRVLDPSMVVLEVACEPIRRYLRTREDTVRQIVAGLTGDSDGTGDLAVELSKTDPASLETGQDSEDDSGEPEDWVPDPVDADPGKSSSKRRSSDIISLLVSIYGSKDLFINEYRSLLADRLLHQFSFSPEREIRNVELLKLRFGEAPMHFCEVMLKDMADSRRINANIREEDEKRPAEEQPPFGVYAVILSSEFWPPFKDEKLEVPEDVREALEVYCRKYEKLKAMRTLSWKHTLGLVTMDVELADRTLSVAVTPVQAVVLLYFQDQAPSPRWGLAVP
;
A
#
# COMPACT_ATOMS: atom_id res chain seq x y z
N MET A 1 68.16 -60.93 -58.18
CA MET A 1 68.81 -59.62 -57.95
C MET A 1 68.58 -58.67 -59.14
N ALA A 2 67.32 -58.45 -59.55
CA ALA A 2 66.90 -57.39 -60.49
C ALA A 2 65.37 -57.44 -60.70
N ALA A 3 64.57 -57.19 -59.65
CA ALA A 3 63.11 -57.07 -59.78
C ALA A 3 62.45 -56.22 -58.65
N ALA A 4 63.23 -55.40 -57.93
CA ALA A 4 62.73 -54.62 -56.79
C ALA A 4 62.95 -53.11 -56.94
N GLU A 5 63.09 -52.62 -58.18
CA GLU A 5 63.39 -51.20 -58.51
C GLU A 5 62.25 -50.49 -59.26
N ALA A 6 60.99 -50.90 -59.07
CA ALA A 6 59.86 -50.36 -59.83
C ALA A 6 58.74 -49.67 -59.02
N ALA A 7 58.95 -49.23 -57.77
CA ALA A 7 57.84 -48.73 -56.95
C ALA A 7 58.09 -47.51 -56.03
N ALA A 8 59.12 -46.68 -56.24
CA ALA A 8 59.33 -45.52 -55.36
C ALA A 8 59.81 -44.25 -56.11
N HIS A 9 59.03 -43.81 -57.09
CA HIS A 9 59.02 -42.40 -57.53
C HIS A 9 57.57 -41.90 -57.45
N ASN A 10 57.25 -41.22 -56.34
CA ASN A 10 56.08 -40.37 -56.17
C ASN A 10 56.37 -39.41 -55.01
N ASP A 11 57.17 -38.37 -55.27
CA ASP A 11 57.22 -37.20 -54.39
C ASP A 11 55.89 -36.44 -54.52
N PRO A 12 55.11 -36.27 -53.44
CA PRO A 12 53.92 -35.42 -53.48
C PRO A 12 54.39 -33.97 -53.54
N GLY A 13 54.03 -33.24 -54.60
CA GLY A 13 54.38 -31.81 -54.72
C GLY A 13 53.83 -30.95 -53.57
N PRO A 14 54.31 -29.71 -53.39
CA PRO A 14 53.94 -28.83 -52.26
C PRO A 14 52.43 -28.56 -52.17
N ALA A 15 51.69 -28.70 -53.28
CA ALA A 15 50.23 -28.60 -53.30
C ALA A 15 49.53 -29.79 -52.61
N GLN A 16 50.09 -30.99 -52.69
CA GLN A 16 49.54 -32.19 -52.06
C GLN A 16 49.79 -32.17 -50.55
N GLU A 17 50.95 -31.69 -50.12
CA GLU A 17 51.29 -31.49 -48.71
C GLU A 17 50.38 -30.43 -48.06
N LEU A 18 50.15 -29.30 -48.74
CA LEU A 18 49.18 -28.28 -48.33
C LEU A 18 47.75 -28.82 -48.24
N LEU A 19 47.32 -29.65 -49.20
CA LEU A 19 45.99 -30.25 -49.20
C LEU A 19 45.80 -31.21 -48.03
N VAL A 20 46.82 -32.02 -47.71
CA VAL A 20 46.78 -32.96 -46.57
C VAL A 20 46.79 -32.18 -45.25
N ALA A 21 47.62 -31.14 -45.13
CA ALA A 21 47.64 -30.27 -43.95
C ALA A 21 46.28 -29.58 -43.74
N TRP A 22 45.68 -29.03 -44.80
CA TRP A 22 44.35 -28.40 -44.73
C TRP A 22 43.24 -29.41 -44.40
N ASN A 23 43.26 -30.61 -44.99
CA ASN A 23 42.27 -31.65 -44.70
C ASN A 23 42.36 -32.15 -43.24
N THR A 24 43.58 -32.29 -42.72
CA THR A 24 43.82 -32.68 -41.32
C THR A 24 43.27 -31.63 -40.35
N VAL A 25 43.49 -30.34 -40.64
CA VAL A 25 42.99 -29.24 -39.80
C VAL A 25 41.48 -29.06 -39.94
N SER A 26 40.92 -29.18 -41.14
CA SER A 26 39.48 -29.02 -41.39
C SER A 26 38.63 -30.09 -40.69
N THR A 27 39.04 -31.38 -40.77
CA THR A 27 38.37 -32.50 -40.10
C THR A 27 38.63 -32.55 -38.59
N GLY A 28 39.70 -31.90 -38.11
CA GLY A 28 40.03 -31.80 -36.70
C GLY A 28 39.35 -30.65 -35.96
N LEU A 29 39.02 -29.55 -36.66
CA LEU A 29 38.40 -28.35 -36.06
C LEU A 29 36.87 -28.32 -36.20
N VAL A 30 36.31 -28.94 -37.23
CA VAL A 30 34.88 -28.89 -37.55
C VAL A 30 34.34 -30.33 -37.72
N PRO A 31 33.13 -30.64 -37.22
CA PRO A 31 32.49 -31.94 -37.48
C PRO A 31 32.40 -32.23 -38.99
N PRO A 32 32.65 -33.47 -39.44
CA PRO A 32 32.57 -33.81 -40.88
C PRO A 32 31.16 -33.61 -41.47
N ALA A 33 30.11 -33.63 -40.62
CA ALA A 33 28.73 -33.37 -41.01
C ALA A 33 28.49 -31.94 -41.54
N ALA A 34 29.29 -30.99 -41.07
CA ALA A 34 29.24 -29.58 -41.43
C ALA A 34 29.92 -29.26 -42.77
N LEU A 35 30.93 -30.06 -43.11
CA LEU A 35 31.68 -29.92 -44.36
C LEU A 35 30.95 -30.56 -45.57
N GLY A 36 29.69 -30.98 -45.41
CA GLY A 36 28.91 -31.63 -46.48
C GLY A 36 29.43 -33.01 -46.89
N LEU A 37 30.31 -33.64 -46.09
CA LEU A 37 30.92 -34.95 -46.38
C LEU A 37 29.97 -36.15 -46.12
N PHE A 38 28.65 -35.93 -46.17
CA PHE A 38 27.65 -36.98 -46.01
C PHE A 38 27.66 -37.99 -47.17
N SER A 39 28.11 -37.60 -48.38
CA SER A 39 28.09 -38.49 -49.56
C SER A 39 29.36 -39.33 -49.76
N VAL A 40 30.49 -38.98 -49.14
CA VAL A 40 31.77 -39.68 -49.39
C VAL A 40 31.99 -40.87 -48.44
N LEU A 41 31.31 -40.90 -47.29
CA LEU A 41 31.49 -41.96 -46.28
C LEU A 41 30.62 -43.22 -46.50
N GLN A 42 29.59 -43.19 -47.37
CA GLN A 42 28.88 -44.41 -47.75
C GLN A 42 29.65 -45.29 -48.75
N ALA A 43 30.65 -44.76 -49.45
CA ALA A 43 31.50 -45.54 -50.35
C ALA A 43 32.69 -46.24 -49.63
N SER A 44 33.02 -45.82 -48.41
CA SER A 44 34.17 -46.34 -47.65
C SER A 44 33.78 -46.91 -46.28
N SER A 45 32.70 -47.69 -46.21
CA SER A 45 32.29 -48.43 -45.01
C SER A 45 33.20 -49.65 -44.71
N ARG A 46 34.52 -49.50 -44.89
CA ARG A 46 35.56 -50.47 -44.49
C ARG A 46 36.87 -49.80 -44.06
N THR A 47 36.80 -48.72 -43.29
CA THR A 47 37.90 -48.41 -42.34
C THR A 47 37.32 -47.97 -41.03
N SER A 48 37.70 -48.72 -39.99
CA SER A 48 37.49 -48.51 -38.56
C SER A 48 37.59 -47.04 -38.14
N GLY A 49 36.83 -46.68 -37.10
CA GLY A 49 36.66 -45.32 -36.57
C GLY A 49 37.92 -44.44 -36.63
N ALA A 50 37.79 -43.31 -37.32
CA ALA A 50 38.80 -42.27 -37.31
C ALA A 50 38.84 -41.65 -35.90
N VAL A 51 39.89 -41.99 -35.17
CA VAL A 51 40.31 -41.30 -33.95
C VAL A 51 40.49 -39.81 -34.30
N PRO A 52 39.97 -38.85 -33.51
CA PRO A 52 40.24 -37.44 -33.76
C PRO A 52 41.76 -37.22 -33.82
N PRO A 53 42.27 -36.42 -34.78
CA PRO A 53 43.71 -36.21 -34.93
C PRO A 53 44.30 -35.70 -33.61
N LYS A 54 45.50 -36.15 -33.26
CA LYS A 54 46.15 -35.73 -32.00
C LYS A 54 46.44 -34.23 -32.06
N GLU A 55 46.35 -33.53 -30.91
CA GLU A 55 46.64 -32.09 -30.81
C GLU A 55 48.04 -31.72 -31.38
N GLU A 56 48.99 -32.67 -31.33
CA GLU A 56 50.33 -32.56 -31.89
C GLU A 56 50.35 -32.58 -33.44
N GLU A 57 49.51 -33.41 -34.07
CA GLU A 57 49.38 -33.49 -35.53
C GLU A 57 48.71 -32.23 -36.09
N LEU A 58 47.74 -31.69 -35.35
CA LEU A 58 47.10 -30.42 -35.66
C LEU A 58 48.07 -29.23 -35.54
N ARG A 59 48.93 -29.22 -34.51
CA ARG A 59 49.96 -28.19 -34.36
C ARG A 59 50.95 -28.22 -35.52
N ALA A 60 51.44 -29.41 -35.89
CA ALA A 60 52.36 -29.57 -37.02
C ALA A 60 51.73 -29.09 -38.34
N ALA A 61 50.45 -29.39 -38.57
CA ALA A 61 49.73 -28.92 -39.75
C ALA A 61 49.55 -27.38 -39.76
N VAL A 62 49.29 -26.75 -38.61
CA VAL A 62 49.20 -25.28 -38.50
C VAL A 62 50.57 -24.62 -38.72
N GLU A 63 51.67 -25.25 -38.33
CA GLU A 63 53.03 -24.75 -38.61
C GLU A 63 53.37 -24.81 -40.10
N VAL A 64 52.95 -25.86 -40.81
CA VAL A 64 53.03 -25.94 -42.28
C VAL A 64 52.21 -24.82 -42.93
N LEU A 65 50.97 -24.58 -42.46
CA LEU A 65 50.12 -23.49 -42.95
C LEU A 65 50.69 -22.10 -42.65
N ARG A 66 51.43 -21.95 -41.54
CA ARG A 66 52.17 -20.72 -41.22
C ARG A 66 53.29 -20.45 -42.21
N GLY A 67 54.03 -21.49 -42.60
CA GLY A 67 55.09 -21.41 -43.62
C GLY A 67 54.58 -20.91 -44.98
N HIS A 68 53.29 -21.10 -45.27
CA HIS A 68 52.61 -20.66 -46.49
C HIS A 68 51.69 -19.44 -46.33
N GLY A 69 51.66 -18.80 -45.15
CA GLY A 69 50.86 -17.58 -44.92
C GLY A 69 49.34 -17.79 -44.74
N LEU A 70 48.87 -19.04 -44.64
CA LEU A 70 47.44 -19.40 -44.52
C LEU A 70 46.91 -19.38 -43.07
N HIS A 71 47.75 -18.97 -42.12
CA HIS A 71 47.45 -18.99 -40.68
C HIS A 71 46.33 -17.99 -40.28
N SER A 72 46.11 -16.90 -41.01
CA SER A 72 45.04 -15.93 -40.72
C SER A 72 43.66 -16.39 -41.20
N VAL A 73 43.61 -17.22 -42.25
CA VAL A 73 42.37 -17.67 -42.90
C VAL A 73 41.61 -18.69 -42.04
N LEU A 74 42.30 -19.39 -41.14
CA LEU A 74 41.70 -20.41 -40.27
C LEU A 74 40.65 -19.85 -39.30
N GLU A 75 40.89 -18.66 -38.70
CA GLU A 75 39.92 -18.05 -37.77
C GLU A 75 38.66 -17.58 -38.51
N GLU A 76 38.81 -17.02 -39.71
CA GLU A 76 37.70 -16.56 -40.56
C GLU A 76 36.92 -17.74 -41.14
N TRP A 77 37.62 -18.74 -41.68
CA TRP A 77 37.03 -19.97 -42.20
C TRP A 77 36.23 -20.72 -41.14
N PHE A 78 36.77 -20.85 -39.92
CA PHE A 78 36.05 -21.50 -38.82
C PHE A 78 34.76 -20.75 -38.46
N ALA A 79 34.79 -19.42 -38.40
CA ALA A 79 33.61 -18.61 -38.10
C ALA A 79 32.55 -18.69 -39.21
N GLU A 80 32.96 -18.68 -40.48
CA GLU A 80 32.06 -18.79 -41.64
C GLU A 80 31.40 -20.17 -41.73
N VAL A 81 32.18 -21.24 -41.55
CA VAL A 81 31.66 -22.61 -41.57
C VAL A 81 30.68 -22.82 -40.42
N LEU A 82 31.04 -22.41 -39.21
CA LEU A 82 30.14 -22.45 -38.06
C LEU A 82 28.85 -21.66 -38.31
N GLN A 83 28.93 -20.46 -38.90
CA GLN A 83 27.76 -19.66 -39.23
C GLN A 83 26.85 -20.37 -40.24
N ASN A 84 27.42 -21.00 -41.27
CA ASN A 84 26.67 -21.73 -42.28
C ASN A 84 25.97 -22.96 -41.67
N ASP A 85 26.66 -23.73 -40.84
CA ASP A 85 26.08 -24.89 -40.15
C ASP A 85 24.97 -24.51 -39.16
N LEU A 86 25.18 -23.40 -38.44
CA LEU A 86 24.18 -22.86 -37.52
C LEU A 86 22.89 -22.49 -38.25
N GLN A 87 23.01 -21.84 -39.41
CA GLN A 87 21.86 -21.42 -40.21
C GLN A 87 21.19 -22.59 -40.95
N ALA A 88 21.97 -23.51 -41.52
CA ALA A 88 21.45 -24.58 -42.38
C ALA A 88 20.91 -25.79 -41.63
N ASN A 89 21.52 -26.18 -40.50
CA ASN A 89 21.21 -27.45 -39.82
C ASN A 89 20.79 -27.24 -38.36
N ILE A 90 21.63 -26.56 -37.56
CA ILE A 90 21.47 -26.55 -36.10
C ILE A 90 20.25 -25.73 -35.65
N SER A 91 20.03 -24.55 -36.24
CA SER A 91 18.87 -23.71 -35.88
C SER A 91 17.55 -24.37 -36.24
N LEU A 92 17.45 -25.01 -37.41
CA LEU A 92 16.24 -25.71 -37.86
C LEU A 92 15.96 -26.95 -36.99
N GLU A 93 16.95 -27.76 -36.67
CA GLU A 93 16.81 -28.89 -35.75
C GLU A 93 16.34 -28.44 -34.36
N PHE A 94 16.94 -27.36 -33.83
CA PHE A 94 16.57 -26.79 -32.54
C PHE A 94 15.14 -26.25 -32.53
N TRP A 95 14.78 -25.43 -33.52
CA TRP A 95 13.43 -24.86 -33.59
C TRP A 95 12.37 -25.91 -33.89
N ASN A 96 12.66 -26.95 -34.69
CA ASN A 96 11.74 -28.08 -34.87
C ASN A 96 11.49 -28.84 -33.57
N ALA A 97 12.54 -29.00 -32.75
CA ALA A 97 12.39 -29.56 -31.42
C ALA A 97 11.46 -28.67 -30.59
N VAL A 98 11.63 -27.34 -30.57
CA VAL A 98 10.76 -26.39 -29.85
C VAL A 98 9.31 -26.40 -30.38
N SER A 99 9.10 -26.45 -31.69
CA SER A 99 7.77 -26.42 -32.34
C SER A 99 6.94 -27.67 -32.07
N GLN A 100 7.57 -28.86 -32.01
CA GLN A 100 6.87 -30.10 -31.61
C GLN A 100 6.29 -30.04 -30.19
N ARG A 101 6.71 -29.06 -29.39
CA ARG A 101 6.49 -28.96 -27.94
C ARG A 101 5.50 -27.88 -27.53
N GLU A 102 4.98 -27.10 -28.48
CA GLU A 102 3.82 -26.21 -28.24
C GLU A 102 2.53 -27.00 -27.96
N ASN A 103 2.50 -28.29 -28.34
CA ASN A 103 1.31 -29.15 -28.26
C ASN A 103 1.20 -30.02 -26.98
N CYS A 104 2.20 -30.04 -26.10
CA CYS A 104 2.13 -30.80 -24.83
C CYS A 104 1.51 -29.95 -23.72
N ALA A 105 0.39 -30.40 -23.16
CA ALA A 105 -0.32 -29.70 -22.09
C ALA A 105 0.34 -29.85 -20.70
N ASP A 106 1.21 -30.85 -20.51
CA ASP A 106 1.83 -31.16 -19.21
C ASP A 106 3.15 -30.40 -18.98
N GLU A 107 3.15 -29.50 -18.00
CA GLU A 107 4.31 -28.70 -17.59
C GLU A 107 5.60 -29.51 -17.27
N PRO A 108 5.55 -30.71 -16.63
CA PRO A 108 6.74 -31.52 -16.37
C PRO A 108 7.39 -32.06 -17.64
N GLN A 109 6.57 -32.41 -18.63
CA GLN A 109 7.04 -32.88 -19.92
C GLN A 109 7.65 -31.72 -20.71
N CYS A 110 7.07 -30.51 -20.62
CA CYS A 110 7.65 -29.32 -21.25
C CYS A 110 9.06 -29.01 -20.73
N LEU A 111 9.31 -29.13 -19.42
CA LEU A 111 10.64 -28.89 -18.84
C LEU A 111 11.65 -29.96 -19.27
N LEU A 112 11.25 -31.24 -19.26
CA LEU A 112 12.12 -32.34 -19.70
C LEU A 112 12.47 -32.22 -21.18
N LEU A 113 11.47 -31.96 -22.03
CA LEU A 113 11.68 -31.81 -23.46
C LEU A 113 12.58 -30.58 -23.74
N LEU A 114 12.35 -29.45 -23.07
CA LEU A 114 13.21 -28.28 -23.20
C LEU A 114 14.66 -28.62 -22.83
N LEU A 115 14.88 -29.36 -21.75
CA LEU A 115 16.20 -29.87 -21.38
C LEU A 115 16.80 -30.73 -22.51
N ASP A 116 16.01 -31.61 -23.15
CA ASP A 116 16.47 -32.44 -24.26
C ASP A 116 16.86 -31.61 -25.51
N ALA A 117 16.16 -30.50 -25.82
CA ALA A 117 16.62 -29.62 -26.92
C ALA A 117 17.90 -28.89 -26.59
N PHE A 118 18.03 -28.38 -25.37
CA PHE A 118 19.26 -27.72 -24.96
C PHE A 118 20.42 -28.72 -24.85
N GLY A 119 20.16 -29.96 -24.47
CA GLY A 119 21.14 -31.06 -24.52
C GLY A 119 21.54 -31.46 -25.94
N LEU A 120 20.58 -31.51 -26.88
CA LEU A 120 20.88 -31.73 -28.30
C LEU A 120 21.74 -30.59 -28.85
N LEU A 121 21.38 -29.35 -28.56
CA LEU A 121 22.14 -28.16 -28.94
C LEU A 121 23.56 -28.19 -28.34
N GLU A 122 23.70 -28.56 -27.06
CA GLU A 122 25.00 -28.74 -26.40
C GLU A 122 25.83 -29.80 -27.11
N SER A 123 25.27 -30.97 -27.43
CA SER A 123 25.99 -32.06 -28.10
C SER A 123 26.49 -31.68 -29.50
N ARG A 124 25.74 -30.83 -30.22
CA ARG A 124 26.12 -30.33 -31.56
C ARG A 124 27.17 -29.23 -31.50
N LEU A 125 27.15 -28.42 -30.44
CA LEU A 125 28.08 -27.31 -30.27
C LEU A 125 29.37 -27.70 -29.55
N ASP A 126 29.39 -28.78 -28.76
CA ASP A 126 30.56 -29.23 -28.00
C ASP A 126 31.83 -29.42 -28.87
N PRO A 127 31.76 -30.01 -30.08
CA PRO A 127 32.93 -30.06 -30.97
C PRO A 127 33.47 -28.69 -31.36
N TYR A 128 32.58 -27.71 -31.63
CA TYR A 128 32.96 -26.34 -31.99
C TYR A 128 33.49 -25.55 -30.79
N LEU A 129 32.97 -25.80 -29.58
CA LEU A 129 33.46 -25.17 -28.36
C LEU A 129 34.87 -25.68 -28.00
N ARG A 130 35.12 -26.99 -28.18
CA ARG A 130 36.46 -27.57 -28.00
C ARG A 130 37.46 -27.05 -29.02
N SER A 131 37.07 -26.94 -30.29
CA SER A 131 37.94 -26.35 -31.32
C SER A 131 38.17 -24.86 -31.11
N LEU A 132 37.19 -24.11 -30.59
CA LEU A 132 37.35 -22.72 -30.17
C LEU A 132 38.35 -22.57 -29.02
N GLU A 133 38.33 -23.46 -28.02
CA GLU A 133 39.32 -23.47 -26.92
C GLU A 133 40.73 -23.80 -27.42
N LEU A 134 40.85 -24.71 -28.38
CA LEU A 134 42.13 -25.04 -29.03
C LEU A 134 42.67 -23.87 -29.85
N LEU A 135 41.82 -23.22 -30.64
CA LEU A 135 42.16 -22.01 -31.40
C LEU A 135 42.61 -20.90 -30.46
N GLU A 136 41.89 -20.66 -29.35
CA GLU A 136 42.27 -19.66 -28.35
C GLU A 136 43.63 -19.99 -27.70
N LYS A 137 43.91 -21.27 -27.43
CA LYS A 137 45.23 -21.72 -26.95
C LYS A 137 46.32 -21.44 -27.97
N TRP A 138 46.08 -21.65 -29.26
CA TRP A 138 47.04 -21.37 -30.33
C TRP A 138 47.26 -19.88 -30.57
N THR A 139 46.22 -19.05 -30.47
CA THR A 139 46.32 -17.59 -30.51
C THR A 139 47.12 -17.06 -29.32
N ARG A 140 46.91 -17.59 -28.10
CA ARG A 140 47.71 -17.23 -26.90
C ARG A 140 49.19 -17.64 -27.00
N LEU A 141 49.49 -18.72 -27.73
CA LEU A 141 50.85 -19.19 -27.99
C LEU A 141 51.53 -18.46 -29.17
N GLY A 142 50.84 -17.54 -29.84
CA GLY A 142 51.37 -16.76 -30.96
C GLY A 142 51.56 -17.55 -32.26
N LEU A 143 50.86 -18.70 -32.41
CA LEU A 143 50.86 -19.47 -33.67
C LEU A 143 50.00 -18.80 -34.77
N LEU A 144 48.99 -18.04 -34.38
CA LEU A 144 48.03 -17.37 -35.26
C LEU A 144 48.16 -15.85 -35.11
N MET A 145 48.02 -15.11 -36.22
CA MET A 145 47.84 -13.65 -36.19
C MET A 145 46.39 -13.40 -35.77
N GLY A 146 46.17 -13.19 -34.47
CA GLY A 146 44.84 -13.11 -33.90
C GLY A 146 43.96 -12.07 -34.60
N THR A 147 42.68 -12.40 -34.79
CA THR A 147 41.72 -11.46 -35.33
C THR A 147 41.62 -10.21 -34.44
N GLY A 148 41.90 -9.04 -35.02
CA GLY A 148 41.87 -7.76 -34.32
C GLY A 148 40.46 -7.33 -33.88
N ALA A 149 40.43 -6.46 -32.87
CA ALA A 149 39.30 -5.76 -32.24
C ALA A 149 38.29 -6.55 -31.36
N GLN A 150 37.94 -7.79 -31.69
CA GLN A 150 37.11 -8.66 -30.82
C GLN A 150 37.71 -10.06 -30.79
N GLY A 151 37.84 -10.65 -29.60
CA GLY A 151 38.35 -12.01 -29.47
C GLY A 151 37.47 -13.01 -30.23
N LEU A 152 38.07 -14.03 -30.84
CA LEU A 152 37.36 -15.08 -31.60
C LEU A 152 36.17 -15.67 -30.82
N ARG A 153 36.32 -15.85 -29.51
CA ARG A 153 35.26 -16.32 -28.59
C ARG A 153 34.05 -15.39 -28.55
N GLU A 154 34.26 -14.08 -28.51
CA GLU A 154 33.16 -13.10 -28.49
C GLU A 154 32.44 -13.06 -29.83
N LYS A 155 33.18 -13.14 -30.95
CA LYS A 155 32.59 -13.25 -32.29
C LYS A 155 31.73 -14.49 -32.43
N VAL A 156 32.23 -15.65 -32.01
CA VAL A 156 31.44 -16.90 -32.04
C VAL A 156 30.23 -16.84 -31.10
N HIS A 157 30.35 -16.27 -29.91
CA HIS A 157 29.21 -16.15 -29.00
C HIS A 157 28.17 -15.15 -29.52
N THR A 158 28.58 -14.08 -30.18
CA THR A 158 27.67 -13.08 -30.78
C THR A 158 26.98 -13.62 -32.03
N THR A 159 27.67 -14.37 -32.90
CA THR A 159 27.05 -15.05 -34.04
C THR A 159 26.05 -16.09 -33.58
N LEU A 160 26.38 -16.89 -32.56
CA LEU A 160 25.48 -17.88 -31.98
C LEU A 160 24.22 -17.23 -31.38
N ARG A 161 24.39 -16.14 -30.62
CA ARG A 161 23.27 -15.35 -30.07
C ARG A 161 22.43 -14.69 -31.16
N GLY A 162 23.06 -14.18 -32.22
CA GLY A 162 22.40 -13.53 -33.34
C GLY A 162 21.60 -14.51 -34.20
N VAL A 163 22.15 -15.66 -34.54
CA VAL A 163 21.46 -16.64 -35.38
C VAL A 163 20.30 -17.31 -34.64
N LEU A 164 20.48 -17.66 -33.35
CA LEU A 164 19.46 -18.36 -32.60
C LEU A 164 18.43 -17.42 -31.95
N PHE A 165 18.84 -16.29 -31.37
CA PHE A 165 17.98 -15.50 -30.47
C PHE A 165 17.85 -14.02 -30.87
N PHE A 166 18.05 -13.68 -32.14
CA PHE A 166 17.72 -12.35 -32.65
C PHE A 166 16.21 -12.15 -32.84
N SER A 167 15.49 -13.19 -33.30
CA SER A 167 14.03 -13.18 -33.44
C SER A 167 13.40 -14.42 -32.78
N THR A 168 13.14 -14.33 -31.48
CA THR A 168 12.47 -15.40 -30.73
C THR A 168 10.96 -15.36 -30.94
N PRO A 169 10.30 -16.51 -31.20
CA PRO A 169 8.85 -16.60 -31.17
C PRO A 169 8.29 -16.20 -29.79
N ARG A 170 7.16 -15.49 -29.77
CA ARG A 170 6.50 -15.09 -28.51
C ARG A 170 6.09 -16.31 -27.67
N THR A 171 5.70 -17.40 -28.32
CA THR A 171 5.35 -18.67 -27.68
C THR A 171 6.49 -19.24 -26.85
N PHE A 172 7.71 -19.21 -27.39
CA PHE A 172 8.93 -19.59 -26.68
C PHE A 172 9.22 -18.66 -25.49
N GLN A 173 9.09 -17.34 -25.69
CA GLN A 173 9.28 -16.35 -24.62
C GLN A 173 8.29 -16.53 -23.46
N GLU A 174 7.03 -16.83 -23.75
CA GLU A 174 6.02 -17.12 -22.74
C GLU A 174 6.27 -18.48 -22.05
N MET A 175 6.68 -19.50 -22.81
CA MET A 175 7.02 -20.81 -22.26
C MET A 175 8.15 -20.68 -21.22
N ILE A 176 9.23 -19.97 -21.56
CA ILE A 176 10.36 -19.78 -20.66
C ILE A 176 9.98 -18.94 -19.43
N GLN A 177 9.11 -17.92 -19.58
CA GLN A 177 8.56 -17.16 -18.46
C GLN A 177 7.74 -18.06 -17.52
N ARG A 178 6.84 -18.91 -18.04
CA ARG A 178 6.07 -19.84 -17.21
C ARG A 178 6.99 -20.78 -16.43
N LEU A 179 8.03 -21.32 -17.08
CA LEU A 179 9.00 -22.22 -16.46
C LEU A 179 9.80 -21.54 -15.35
N TYR A 180 10.36 -20.35 -15.57
CA TYR A 180 11.08 -19.62 -14.51
C TYR A 180 10.16 -19.15 -13.38
N GLY A 181 8.91 -18.79 -13.67
CA GLY A 181 7.90 -18.51 -12.65
C GLY A 181 7.62 -19.73 -11.76
N ARG A 182 7.48 -20.92 -12.35
CA ARG A 182 7.35 -22.19 -11.61
C ARG A 182 8.62 -22.50 -10.82
N PHE A 183 9.79 -22.31 -11.41
CA PHE A 183 11.07 -22.54 -10.72
C PHE A 183 11.19 -21.68 -9.46
N LEU A 184 10.85 -20.39 -9.54
CA LEU A 184 10.85 -19.49 -8.40
C LEU A 184 9.86 -19.94 -7.31
N ARG A 185 8.62 -20.32 -7.69
CA ARG A 185 7.61 -20.82 -6.74
C ARG A 185 8.04 -22.12 -6.06
N VAL A 186 8.63 -23.06 -6.81
CA VAL A 186 9.16 -24.33 -6.29
C VAL A 186 10.34 -24.07 -5.35
N TYR A 187 11.26 -23.19 -5.73
CA TYR A 187 12.39 -22.79 -4.89
C TYR A 187 11.91 -22.18 -3.57
N MET A 188 10.95 -21.26 -3.62
CA MET A 188 10.35 -20.66 -2.43
C MET A 188 9.66 -21.68 -1.54
N GLN A 189 8.92 -22.62 -2.13
CA GLN A 189 8.30 -23.72 -1.38
C GLN A 189 9.33 -24.65 -0.73
N SER A 190 10.47 -24.87 -1.39
CA SER A 190 11.56 -25.69 -0.81
C SER A 190 12.17 -25.04 0.43
N LYS A 191 12.40 -23.72 0.40
CA LYS A 191 12.90 -22.96 1.56
C LYS A 191 11.89 -22.94 2.71
N ARG A 192 10.60 -22.79 2.39
CA ARG A 192 9.52 -22.88 3.38
C ARG A 192 9.40 -24.26 4.05
N LYS A 193 9.60 -25.34 3.31
CA LYS A 193 9.64 -26.71 3.86
C LYS A 193 10.88 -26.95 4.73
N GLY A 194 12.02 -26.37 4.36
CA GLY A 194 13.28 -26.48 5.13
C GLY A 194 13.23 -25.79 6.49
N GLU A 195 12.35 -24.80 6.66
CA GLU A 195 12.14 -24.06 7.91
C GLU A 195 11.03 -24.67 8.80
N GLY A 196 10.50 -25.86 8.50
CA GLY A 196 9.54 -26.56 9.39
C GLY A 196 8.06 -26.52 8.96
N GLY A 197 7.73 -26.27 7.69
CA GLY A 197 6.35 -26.36 7.16
C GLY A 197 5.44 -25.16 7.49
N THR A 198 5.79 -24.40 8.53
CA THR A 198 5.30 -23.07 8.86
C THR A 198 6.52 -22.18 9.10
N ASP A 199 6.53 -20.96 8.56
CA ASP A 199 7.64 -20.01 8.79
C ASP A 199 7.84 -19.84 10.31
N PRO A 200 9.05 -19.98 10.88
CA PRO A 200 9.30 -19.95 12.32
C PRO A 200 8.95 -18.59 12.99
N GLU A 201 8.75 -17.54 12.20
CA GLU A 201 8.19 -16.27 12.69
C GLU A 201 6.70 -16.35 13.05
N LEU A 202 5.99 -17.37 12.54
CA LEU A 202 4.62 -17.67 12.94
C LEU A 202 4.57 -18.37 14.29
N GLU A 203 5.63 -19.04 14.76
CA GLU A 203 5.59 -19.75 16.05
C GLU A 203 5.65 -18.79 17.25
N GLY A 204 6.37 -17.67 17.13
CA GLY A 204 6.33 -16.58 18.12
C GLY A 204 5.06 -15.72 18.05
N GLU A 205 4.36 -15.73 16.91
CA GLU A 205 3.12 -14.98 16.63
C GLU A 205 1.94 -15.90 16.31
N LEU A 206 1.91 -17.10 16.90
CA LEU A 206 0.80 -18.05 16.74
C LEU A 206 -0.53 -17.48 17.24
N ASP A 207 -0.54 -16.29 17.85
CA ASP A 207 -1.70 -15.50 18.26
C ASP A 207 -2.22 -14.52 17.22
N SER A 208 -1.52 -14.29 16.09
CA SER A 208 -2.04 -13.43 15.03
C SER A 208 -3.16 -14.16 14.27
N ARG A 209 -4.40 -13.65 14.34
CA ARG A 209 -5.57 -14.17 13.59
C ARG A 209 -5.25 -14.35 12.09
N TYR A 210 -4.33 -13.56 11.56
CA TYR A 210 -3.86 -13.63 10.19
C TYR A 210 -3.10 -14.91 9.87
N ALA A 211 -2.08 -15.23 10.68
CA ALA A 211 -1.27 -16.44 10.57
C ALA A 211 -2.15 -17.70 10.50
N ARG A 212 -3.14 -17.78 11.41
CA ARG A 212 -4.11 -18.87 11.49
C ARG A 212 -5.01 -18.91 10.24
N ARG A 213 -5.66 -17.80 9.88
CA ARG A 213 -6.52 -17.73 8.66
C ARG A 213 -5.78 -18.19 7.41
N ARG A 214 -4.51 -17.82 7.30
CA ARG A 214 -3.67 -18.19 6.17
C ARG A 214 -3.24 -19.65 6.18
N TYR A 215 -2.86 -20.17 7.35
CA TYR A 215 -2.56 -21.60 7.52
C TYR A 215 -3.77 -22.45 7.11
N TYR A 216 -4.98 -22.08 7.54
CA TYR A 216 -6.23 -22.73 7.11
C TYR A 216 -6.47 -22.63 5.61
N ARG A 217 -6.29 -21.45 4.98
CA ARG A 217 -6.39 -21.30 3.50
C ARG A 217 -5.42 -22.23 2.75
N LEU A 218 -4.19 -22.38 3.25
CA LEU A 218 -3.17 -23.25 2.64
C LEU A 218 -3.41 -24.75 2.86
N LEU A 219 -4.00 -25.12 4.00
CA LEU A 219 -4.42 -26.49 4.30
C LEU A 219 -5.55 -26.93 3.38
N GLN A 220 -6.54 -26.05 3.17
CA GLN A 220 -7.70 -26.32 2.34
C GLN A 220 -7.38 -26.39 0.84
N SER A 221 -6.27 -25.82 0.38
CA SER A 221 -5.86 -25.95 -1.02
C SER A 221 -5.41 -27.39 -1.34
N PRO A 222 -6.03 -28.10 -2.30
CA PRO A 222 -5.59 -29.44 -2.71
C PRO A 222 -4.27 -29.41 -3.48
N LEU A 223 -3.90 -28.23 -4.01
CA LEU A 223 -2.74 -28.02 -4.85
C LEU A 223 -1.48 -27.70 -4.02
N CYS A 224 -0.34 -28.12 -4.53
CA CYS A 224 0.96 -27.74 -4.00
C CYS A 224 1.26 -26.28 -4.32
N ALA A 225 1.55 -25.48 -3.29
CA ALA A 225 1.87 -24.05 -3.40
C ALA A 225 3.10 -23.72 -4.28
N GLY A 226 3.95 -24.71 -4.56
CA GLY A 226 5.08 -24.55 -5.50
C GLY A 226 4.71 -24.97 -6.92
N CYS A 227 4.46 -26.26 -7.11
CA CYS A 227 4.33 -26.85 -8.43
C CYS A 227 2.91 -26.84 -9.02
N GLY A 228 1.89 -26.44 -8.26
CA GLY A 228 0.52 -26.32 -8.75
C GLY A 228 -0.21 -27.63 -9.00
N SER A 229 0.45 -28.78 -8.89
CA SER A 229 -0.15 -30.13 -8.95
C SER A 229 -0.75 -30.53 -7.61
N ASP A 230 -1.59 -31.56 -7.57
CA ASP A 230 -2.10 -32.12 -6.32
C ASP A 230 -0.98 -32.49 -5.35
N LYS A 231 -1.21 -32.30 -4.05
CA LYS A 231 -0.22 -32.59 -2.99
C LYS A 231 0.36 -34.02 -3.07
N GLN A 232 -0.42 -34.98 -3.56
CA GLN A 232 -0.03 -36.39 -3.77
C GLN A 232 0.92 -36.58 -4.97
N GLN A 233 0.87 -35.72 -5.99
CA GLN A 233 1.67 -35.78 -7.22
C GLN A 233 2.64 -34.58 -7.31
N CYS A 234 3.26 -34.23 -6.20
CA CYS A 234 4.15 -33.08 -6.11
C CYS A 234 5.52 -33.33 -6.79
N TRP A 235 5.80 -32.66 -7.91
CA TRP A 235 7.06 -32.77 -8.66
C TRP A 235 8.15 -31.74 -8.26
N CYS A 236 8.02 -31.09 -7.10
CA CYS A 236 8.96 -30.02 -6.67
C CYS A 236 10.43 -30.44 -6.56
N ARG A 237 10.74 -31.68 -6.17
CA ARG A 237 12.15 -32.14 -6.05
C ARG A 237 12.78 -32.32 -7.43
N GLN A 238 12.09 -33.06 -8.30
CA GLN A 238 12.50 -33.28 -9.68
C GLN A 238 12.66 -31.96 -10.46
N ALA A 239 11.74 -31.01 -10.27
CA ALA A 239 11.84 -29.70 -10.90
C ALA A 239 13.15 -28.97 -10.51
N LEU A 240 13.56 -28.99 -9.23
CA LEU A 240 14.81 -28.33 -8.80
C LEU A 240 16.05 -28.93 -9.46
N GLU A 241 16.07 -30.24 -9.69
CA GLU A 241 17.16 -30.95 -10.38
C GLU A 241 17.18 -30.60 -11.87
N GLN A 242 16.03 -30.67 -12.54
CA GLN A 242 15.88 -30.34 -13.96
C GLN A 242 16.23 -28.87 -14.25
N PHE A 243 15.81 -27.94 -13.40
CA PHE A 243 16.19 -26.53 -13.53
C PHE A 243 17.69 -26.30 -13.26
N HIS A 244 18.31 -27.08 -12.38
CA HIS A 244 19.75 -27.00 -12.18
C HIS A 244 20.52 -27.49 -13.41
N GLN A 245 20.09 -28.61 -14.00
CA GLN A 245 20.63 -29.11 -15.27
C GLN A 245 20.45 -28.08 -16.39
N LEU A 246 19.26 -27.47 -16.52
CA LEU A 246 19.00 -26.44 -17.52
C LEU A 246 19.94 -25.24 -17.36
N SER A 247 20.09 -24.71 -16.14
CA SER A 247 21.03 -23.61 -15.88
C SER A 247 22.48 -24.02 -16.20
N GLN A 248 22.86 -25.26 -15.91
CA GLN A 248 24.20 -25.80 -16.21
C GLN A 248 24.47 -25.82 -17.72
N VAL A 249 23.54 -26.35 -18.51
CA VAL A 249 23.63 -26.39 -19.98
C VAL A 249 23.69 -24.97 -20.55
N LEU A 250 22.81 -24.06 -20.11
CA LEU A 250 22.77 -22.67 -20.57
C LEU A 250 24.03 -21.88 -20.21
N HIS A 251 24.66 -22.18 -19.06
CA HIS A 251 25.91 -21.56 -18.64
C HIS A 251 27.09 -22.06 -19.49
N ARG A 252 27.18 -23.37 -19.75
CA ARG A 252 28.20 -23.95 -20.65
C ARG A 252 28.13 -23.36 -22.04
N LEU A 253 26.92 -23.15 -22.57
CA LEU A 253 26.70 -22.53 -23.87
C LEU A 253 26.88 -21.00 -23.87
N SER A 254 27.16 -20.36 -22.72
CA SER A 254 27.25 -18.89 -22.56
C SER A 254 26.01 -18.12 -23.05
N LEU A 255 24.85 -18.78 -23.02
CA LEU A 255 23.55 -18.28 -23.48
C LEU A 255 22.61 -17.86 -22.36
N LEU A 256 22.93 -18.20 -21.11
CA LEU A 256 22.11 -17.91 -19.94
C LEU A 256 21.68 -16.44 -19.87
N GLU A 257 22.64 -15.51 -19.96
CA GLU A 257 22.36 -14.07 -19.87
C GLU A 257 21.42 -13.57 -20.98
N ARG A 258 21.48 -14.14 -22.19
CA ARG A 258 20.66 -13.68 -23.31
C ARG A 258 19.22 -14.22 -23.23
N VAL A 259 19.08 -15.49 -22.85
CA VAL A 259 17.80 -16.22 -22.93
C VAL A 259 17.01 -16.12 -21.63
N SER A 260 17.68 -16.21 -20.47
CA SER A 260 16.99 -16.23 -19.18
C SER A 260 16.82 -14.84 -18.56
N ALA A 261 17.70 -13.86 -18.82
CA ALA A 261 17.67 -12.57 -18.11
C ALA A 261 16.33 -11.83 -18.26
N GLU A 262 15.83 -11.68 -19.49
CA GLU A 262 14.54 -11.01 -19.74
C GLU A 262 13.37 -11.76 -19.09
N ALA A 263 13.40 -13.10 -19.15
CA ALA A 263 12.38 -13.96 -18.58
C ALA A 263 12.39 -13.94 -17.04
N VAL A 264 13.57 -13.99 -16.40
CA VAL A 264 13.66 -13.94 -14.93
C VAL A 264 13.27 -12.57 -14.39
N THR A 265 13.61 -11.48 -15.07
CA THR A 265 13.21 -10.14 -14.61
C THR A 265 11.69 -9.94 -14.68
N THR A 266 11.07 -10.34 -15.80
CA THR A 266 9.61 -10.24 -15.96
C THR A 266 8.85 -11.14 -14.99
N THR A 267 9.30 -12.39 -14.81
CA THR A 267 8.69 -13.33 -13.86
C THR A 267 8.89 -12.92 -12.42
N LEU A 268 10.07 -12.41 -12.04
CA LEU A 268 10.32 -11.85 -10.71
C LEU A 268 9.37 -10.69 -10.44
N HIS A 269 9.20 -9.78 -11.39
CA HIS A 269 8.28 -8.66 -11.27
C HIS A 269 6.83 -9.13 -11.08
N GLN A 270 6.37 -10.09 -11.88
CA GLN A 270 5.02 -10.64 -11.79
C GLN A 270 4.79 -11.41 -10.49
N VAL A 271 5.67 -12.33 -10.12
CA VAL A 271 5.54 -13.14 -8.90
C VAL A 271 5.62 -12.27 -7.64
N THR A 272 6.45 -11.23 -7.64
CA THR A 272 6.49 -10.26 -6.54
C THR A 272 5.15 -9.53 -6.41
N ARG A 273 4.55 -9.11 -7.53
CA ARG A 273 3.23 -8.45 -7.53
C ARG A 273 2.13 -9.39 -7.04
N GLU A 274 2.01 -10.58 -7.61
CA GLU A 274 1.00 -11.59 -7.22
C GLU A 274 1.12 -11.93 -5.73
N ARG A 275 2.35 -12.10 -5.24
CA ARG A 275 2.61 -12.37 -3.82
C ARG A 275 2.22 -11.19 -2.94
N MET A 276 2.43 -9.96 -3.39
CA MET A 276 2.06 -8.78 -2.63
C MET A 276 0.55 -8.60 -2.60
N GLU A 277 -0.13 -8.77 -3.73
CA GLU A 277 -1.59 -8.66 -3.83
C GLU A 277 -2.32 -9.70 -2.95
N ASP A 278 -1.84 -10.95 -2.91
CA ASP A 278 -2.42 -12.00 -2.05
C ASP A 278 -2.23 -11.72 -0.54
N ARG A 279 -1.17 -10.99 -0.18
CA ARG A 279 -0.71 -10.87 1.22
C ARG A 279 -1.02 -9.53 1.87
N CYS A 280 -0.97 -8.46 1.09
CA CYS A 280 -1.03 -7.10 1.60
C CYS A 280 -2.43 -6.49 1.47
N ARG A 281 -3.26 -6.99 0.55
CA ARG A 281 -4.54 -6.36 0.20
C ARG A 281 -5.56 -6.55 1.32
N GLY A 282 -6.16 -5.45 1.79
CA GLY A 282 -7.17 -5.45 2.85
C GLY A 282 -6.67 -5.77 4.27
N GLU A 283 -5.35 -5.85 4.50
CA GLU A 283 -4.76 -6.12 5.81
C GLU A 283 -3.79 -5.01 6.20
N TYR A 284 -4.13 -4.26 7.26
CA TYR A 284 -3.42 -3.05 7.67
C TYR A 284 -2.85 -3.10 9.09
N GLU A 285 -3.29 -4.05 9.91
CA GLU A 285 -2.91 -4.19 11.33
C GLU A 285 -1.45 -4.67 11.52
N ARG A 286 -0.80 -5.17 10.46
CA ARG A 286 0.53 -5.79 10.54
C ARG A 286 1.49 -5.14 9.55
N SER A 287 2.72 -4.91 10.00
CA SER A 287 3.84 -4.56 9.11
C SER A 287 4.32 -5.78 8.32
N PHE A 288 4.41 -5.63 7.00
CA PHE A 288 4.89 -6.68 6.11
C PHE A 288 6.34 -6.49 5.68
N LEU A 289 6.95 -5.34 5.99
CA LEU A 289 8.30 -5.02 5.52
C LEU A 289 9.31 -6.10 5.93
N ARG A 290 9.36 -6.50 7.20
CA ARG A 290 10.35 -7.49 7.67
C ARG A 290 10.25 -8.82 6.92
N GLU A 291 9.03 -9.28 6.67
CA GLU A 291 8.78 -10.50 5.93
C GLU A 291 9.31 -10.39 4.49
N PHE A 292 8.98 -9.29 3.80
CA PHE A 292 9.44 -9.08 2.44
C PHE A 292 10.94 -8.87 2.34
N HIS A 293 11.60 -8.23 3.32
CA HIS A 293 13.06 -8.14 3.35
C HIS A 293 13.72 -9.52 3.37
N LYS A 294 13.26 -10.42 4.26
CA LYS A 294 13.75 -11.80 4.31
C LYS A 294 13.40 -12.57 3.04
N TRP A 295 12.23 -12.33 2.47
CA TRP A 295 11.83 -12.94 1.21
C TRP A 295 12.68 -12.46 0.04
N ILE A 296 13.04 -11.18 -0.04
CA ILE A 296 13.93 -10.61 -1.05
C ILE A 296 15.32 -11.25 -0.95
N GLU A 297 15.85 -11.51 0.26
CA GLU A 297 17.11 -12.27 0.39
C GLU A 297 16.99 -13.68 -0.22
N ARG A 298 15.84 -14.35 -0.06
CA ARG A 298 15.58 -15.65 -0.70
C ARG A 298 15.47 -15.53 -2.22
N VAL A 299 14.88 -14.46 -2.76
CA VAL A 299 14.84 -14.17 -4.20
C VAL A 299 16.25 -13.90 -4.74
N VAL A 300 17.08 -13.14 -4.03
CA VAL A 300 18.47 -12.88 -4.43
C VAL A 300 19.29 -14.17 -4.37
N GLY A 301 19.06 -15.03 -3.38
CA GLY A 301 19.66 -16.36 -3.33
C GLY A 301 19.21 -17.27 -4.48
N TRP A 302 17.97 -17.13 -4.95
CA TRP A 302 17.50 -17.80 -6.16
C TRP A 302 18.21 -17.29 -7.43
N LEU A 303 18.35 -15.97 -7.59
CA LEU A 303 19.12 -15.36 -8.69
C LEU A 303 20.58 -15.84 -8.67
N GLY A 304 21.19 -15.90 -7.48
CA GLY A 304 22.53 -16.48 -7.31
C GLY A 304 22.61 -17.93 -7.79
N LYS A 305 21.65 -18.77 -7.43
CA LYS A 305 21.60 -20.16 -7.88
C LYS A 305 21.43 -20.30 -9.40
N VAL A 306 20.72 -19.38 -10.06
CA VAL A 306 20.55 -19.37 -11.52
C VAL A 306 21.82 -18.97 -12.24
N PHE A 307 22.41 -17.83 -11.86
CA PHE A 307 23.47 -17.17 -12.62
C PHE A 307 24.89 -17.51 -12.16
N LEU A 308 25.10 -17.73 -10.87
CA LEU A 308 26.44 -17.87 -10.28
C LEU A 308 26.84 -19.32 -10.02
N GLN A 309 25.91 -20.29 -10.15
CA GLN A 309 26.10 -21.73 -9.90
C GLN A 309 27.15 -22.01 -8.81
N ASP A 310 26.71 -22.11 -7.56
CA ASP A 310 27.58 -22.49 -6.44
C ASP A 310 28.18 -23.89 -6.68
N GLY A 311 29.30 -23.94 -7.40
CA GLY A 311 30.21 -25.06 -7.41
C GLY A 311 30.99 -25.04 -6.09
N PRO A 312 31.18 -26.18 -5.41
CA PRO A 312 31.82 -26.26 -4.10
C PRO A 312 33.32 -25.84 -4.07
N SER A 313 33.88 -25.33 -5.18
CA SER A 313 35.32 -25.13 -5.38
C SER A 313 35.75 -23.72 -5.81
N ARG A 314 34.86 -22.71 -5.85
CA ARG A 314 35.29 -21.31 -6.07
C ARG A 314 34.92 -20.43 -4.88
N PRO A 315 35.89 -19.85 -4.15
CA PRO A 315 35.57 -18.80 -3.19
C PRO A 315 34.91 -17.64 -3.94
N ALA A 316 33.86 -17.08 -3.34
CA ALA A 316 33.11 -15.95 -3.87
C ALA A 316 34.07 -14.84 -4.35
N SER A 317 34.16 -14.64 -5.66
CA SER A 317 34.93 -13.53 -6.21
C SER A 317 34.26 -12.21 -5.80
N PRO A 318 35.02 -11.12 -5.58
CA PRO A 318 34.46 -9.82 -5.25
C PRO A 318 33.45 -9.30 -6.30
N GLU A 319 33.57 -9.74 -7.55
CA GLU A 319 32.66 -9.43 -8.66
C GLU A 319 31.29 -10.12 -8.56
N ALA A 320 31.25 -11.35 -8.02
CA ALA A 320 29.99 -12.01 -7.71
C ALA A 320 29.23 -11.27 -6.59
N GLY A 321 29.97 -10.75 -5.60
CA GLY A 321 29.43 -9.94 -4.52
C GLY A 321 28.85 -8.60 -4.99
N SER A 322 29.50 -7.91 -5.93
CA SER A 322 29.00 -6.63 -6.47
C SER A 322 27.72 -6.81 -7.31
N SER A 323 27.65 -7.89 -8.10
CA SER A 323 26.48 -8.23 -8.91
C SER A 323 25.27 -8.60 -8.04
N LEU A 324 25.48 -9.42 -6.99
CA LEU A 324 24.43 -9.77 -6.03
C LEU A 324 23.90 -8.54 -5.28
N ARG A 325 24.77 -7.62 -4.87
CA ARG A 325 24.36 -6.34 -4.25
C ARG A 325 23.53 -5.49 -5.22
N ARG A 326 23.93 -5.41 -6.49
CA ARG A 326 23.17 -4.67 -7.51
C ARG A 326 21.78 -5.27 -7.72
N TRP A 327 21.66 -6.59 -7.79
CA TRP A 327 20.36 -7.27 -7.89
C TRP A 327 19.51 -7.06 -6.65
N ARG A 328 20.08 -7.16 -5.46
CA ARG A 328 19.39 -6.85 -4.20
C ARG A 328 18.82 -5.44 -4.22
N CYS A 329 19.63 -4.43 -4.56
CA CYS A 329 19.17 -3.05 -4.66
C CYS A 329 18.06 -2.87 -5.72
N HIS A 330 18.17 -3.54 -6.86
CA HIS A 330 17.16 -3.48 -7.92
C HIS A 330 15.82 -4.06 -7.45
N VAL A 331 15.83 -5.26 -6.86
CA VAL A 331 14.63 -5.93 -6.35
C VAL A 331 14.02 -5.15 -5.19
N GLN A 332 14.82 -4.59 -4.28
CA GLN A 332 14.34 -3.76 -3.18
C GLN A 332 13.64 -2.48 -3.70
N ARG A 333 14.25 -1.75 -4.63
CA ARG A 333 13.63 -0.55 -5.22
C ARG A 333 12.32 -0.89 -5.95
N PHE A 334 12.31 -1.99 -6.70
CA PHE A 334 11.11 -2.47 -7.38
C PHE A 334 10.01 -2.85 -6.38
N PHE A 335 10.36 -3.57 -5.31
CA PHE A 335 9.45 -3.92 -4.23
C PHE A 335 8.84 -2.68 -3.58
N TYR A 336 9.65 -1.70 -3.17
CA TYR A 336 9.13 -0.48 -2.54
C TYR A 336 8.18 0.28 -3.46
N ARG A 337 8.48 0.34 -4.77
CA ARG A 337 7.61 1.00 -5.73
C ARG A 337 6.22 0.36 -5.83
N ILE A 338 6.15 -0.98 -5.86
CA ILE A 338 4.86 -1.69 -5.89
C ILE A 338 4.15 -1.60 -4.54
N TYR A 339 4.88 -1.75 -3.45
CA TYR A 339 4.32 -1.70 -2.10
C TYR A 339 3.72 -0.33 -1.79
N ALA A 340 4.44 0.74 -2.13
CA ALA A 340 3.93 2.09 -2.01
C ALA A 340 2.72 2.32 -2.93
N SER A 341 2.74 1.90 -4.20
CA SER A 341 1.57 2.08 -5.07
C SER A 341 0.33 1.35 -4.56
N LEU A 342 0.48 0.12 -4.07
CA LEU A 342 -0.63 -0.65 -3.51
C LEU A 342 -1.19 0.01 -2.25
N ARG A 343 -0.32 0.50 -1.35
CA ARG A 343 -0.75 1.22 -0.15
C ARG A 343 -1.35 2.60 -0.45
N ILE A 344 -0.92 3.27 -1.51
CA ILE A 344 -1.51 4.53 -1.98
C ILE A 344 -2.93 4.30 -2.51
N GLU A 345 -3.18 3.22 -3.24
CA GLU A 345 -4.52 2.86 -3.72
C GLU A 345 -5.48 2.57 -2.56
N GLU A 346 -5.00 1.92 -1.50
CA GLU A 346 -5.79 1.58 -0.32
C GLU A 346 -5.77 2.65 0.77
N LEU A 347 -5.08 3.78 0.57
CA LEU A 347 -4.81 4.77 1.61
C LEU A 347 -6.07 5.33 2.26
N PHE A 348 -7.13 5.53 1.48
CA PHE A 348 -8.44 5.94 2.02
C PHE A 348 -8.98 4.94 3.04
N SER A 349 -8.90 3.64 2.74
CA SER A 349 -9.35 2.58 3.65
C SER A 349 -8.43 2.46 4.86
N ILE A 350 -7.11 2.62 4.67
CA ILE A 350 -6.13 2.67 5.77
C ILE A 350 -6.47 3.81 6.73
N ILE A 351 -6.77 5.01 6.23
CA ILE A 351 -7.13 6.16 7.05
C ILE A 351 -8.43 5.92 7.83
N ARG A 352 -9.43 5.31 7.19
CA ARG A 352 -10.72 4.99 7.82
C ARG A 352 -10.55 4.02 9.01
N ASP A 353 -9.66 3.05 8.89
CA ASP A 353 -9.46 1.99 9.89
C ASP A 353 -8.38 2.36 10.94
N PHE A 354 -7.93 3.63 10.99
CA PHE A 354 -7.00 4.14 12.00
C PHE A 354 -7.71 4.27 13.36
N PRO A 355 -7.13 3.84 14.50
CA PRO A 355 -5.69 3.64 14.80
C PRO A 355 -5.13 2.23 14.54
N ASP A 356 -5.97 1.23 14.29
CA ASP A 356 -5.52 -0.16 14.14
C ASP A 356 -4.61 -0.35 12.92
N SER A 357 -4.81 0.48 11.88
CA SER A 357 -4.01 0.51 10.65
C SER A 357 -2.65 1.23 10.75
N ARG A 358 -2.22 1.69 11.94
CA ARG A 358 -0.97 2.45 12.15
C ARG A 358 0.28 1.78 11.54
N PRO A 359 0.51 0.46 11.65
CA PRO A 359 1.69 -0.18 11.06
C PRO A 359 1.76 -0.04 9.54
N ALA A 360 0.62 -0.03 8.84
CA ALA A 360 0.59 0.17 7.40
C ALA A 360 1.02 1.60 6.99
N VAL A 361 0.69 2.61 7.81
CA VAL A 361 1.10 4.00 7.60
C VAL A 361 2.61 4.17 7.83
N GLU A 362 3.14 3.56 8.88
CA GLU A 362 4.58 3.56 9.18
C GLU A 362 5.39 2.84 8.09
N ASP A 363 4.87 1.71 7.58
CA ASP A 363 5.47 1.01 6.45
C ASP A 363 5.47 1.87 5.18
N LEU A 364 4.36 2.59 4.91
CA LEU A 364 4.26 3.49 3.76
C LEU A 364 5.25 4.65 3.88
N LYS A 365 5.39 5.25 5.07
CA LYS A 365 6.41 6.28 5.34
C LYS A 365 7.81 5.78 4.98
N TYR A 366 8.18 4.60 5.47
CA TYR A 366 9.47 3.98 5.17
C TYR A 366 9.68 3.75 3.67
N CYS A 367 8.62 3.43 2.92
CA CYS A 367 8.69 3.26 1.48
C CYS A 367 8.81 4.59 0.72
N LEU A 368 8.12 5.65 1.17
CA LEU A 368 8.17 6.98 0.56
C LEU A 368 9.56 7.63 0.71
N GLU A 369 10.29 7.38 1.79
CA GLU A 369 11.69 7.84 1.93
C GLU A 369 12.63 7.23 0.87
N ARG A 370 12.24 6.10 0.28
CA ARG A 370 13.02 5.33 -0.70
C ARG A 370 12.44 5.39 -2.11
N THR A 371 11.32 6.10 -2.30
CA THR A 371 10.59 6.19 -3.56
C THR A 371 10.09 7.62 -3.79
N ASP A 372 10.20 8.13 -5.01
CA ASP A 372 9.72 9.48 -5.36
C ASP A 372 8.21 9.51 -5.66
N GLN A 373 7.38 8.82 -4.87
CA GLN A 373 5.94 8.64 -5.12
C GLN A 373 5.01 9.56 -4.31
N ARG A 374 5.55 10.53 -3.56
CA ARG A 374 4.77 11.56 -2.84
C ARG A 374 3.75 12.30 -3.73
N PRO A 375 4.06 12.75 -4.98
CA PRO A 375 3.07 13.41 -5.82
C PRO A 375 1.95 12.45 -6.27
N GLN A 376 2.27 11.18 -6.54
CA GLN A 376 1.27 10.16 -6.88
C GLN A 376 0.31 9.93 -5.70
N LEU A 377 0.83 9.92 -4.46
CA LEU A 377 0.03 9.81 -3.24
C LEU A 377 -0.97 10.96 -3.14
N LEU A 378 -0.54 12.21 -3.32
CA LEU A 378 -1.40 13.38 -3.23
C LEU A 378 -2.54 13.33 -4.26
N VAL A 379 -2.22 13.03 -5.53
CA VAL A 379 -3.22 12.93 -6.61
C VAL A 379 -4.23 11.82 -6.32
N SER A 380 -3.75 10.64 -5.94
CA SER A 380 -4.60 9.48 -5.65
C SER A 380 -5.50 9.72 -4.43
N LEU A 381 -4.94 10.29 -3.35
CA LEU A 381 -5.69 10.56 -2.12
C LEU A 381 -6.76 11.63 -2.36
N LYS A 382 -6.42 12.72 -3.06
CA LYS A 382 -7.40 13.77 -3.42
C LYS A 382 -8.55 13.19 -4.25
N ALA A 383 -8.24 12.40 -5.28
CA ALA A 383 -9.26 11.74 -6.11
C ALA A 383 -10.14 10.78 -5.29
N ALA A 384 -9.55 10.02 -4.35
CA ALA A 384 -10.30 9.13 -3.47
C ALA A 384 -11.23 9.89 -2.50
N LEU A 385 -10.81 11.03 -1.96
CA LEU A 385 -11.64 11.88 -1.10
C LEU A 385 -12.82 12.48 -1.88
N GLU A 386 -12.57 13.03 -3.06
CA GLU A 386 -13.61 13.62 -3.92
C GLU A 386 -14.66 12.59 -4.35
N THR A 387 -14.22 11.37 -4.70
CA THR A 387 -15.12 10.32 -5.21
C THR A 387 -15.90 9.58 -4.11
N ARG A 388 -15.30 9.38 -2.93
CA ARG A 388 -15.86 8.49 -1.88
C ARG A 388 -16.40 9.21 -0.64
N LEU A 389 -16.03 10.48 -0.42
CA LEU A 389 -16.39 11.23 0.79
C LEU A 389 -17.11 12.55 0.51
N LEU A 390 -16.63 13.32 -0.46
CA LEU A 390 -17.07 14.71 -0.69
C LEU A 390 -18.29 14.79 -1.61
N HIS A 391 -19.32 14.01 -1.29
CA HIS A 391 -20.60 14.06 -1.99
C HIS A 391 -21.77 14.26 -1.03
N PRO A 392 -22.90 14.84 -1.47
CA PRO A 392 -24.02 15.21 -0.57
C PRO A 392 -24.64 14.04 0.21
N GLY A 393 -24.49 12.81 -0.29
CA GLY A 393 -25.02 11.61 0.37
C GLY A 393 -24.28 11.16 1.64
N VAL A 394 -23.14 11.77 2.01
CA VAL A 394 -22.42 11.43 3.26
C VAL A 394 -22.85 12.37 4.38
N ASN A 395 -23.06 11.83 5.58
CA ASN A 395 -23.37 12.62 6.77
C ASN A 395 -22.18 13.48 7.19
N THR A 396 -22.46 14.66 7.73
CA THR A 396 -21.43 15.61 8.20
C THR A 396 -20.51 14.97 9.25
N CYS A 397 -21.08 14.17 10.15
CA CYS A 397 -20.36 13.47 11.19
C CYS A 397 -19.28 12.55 10.61
N ASP A 398 -19.61 11.76 9.59
CA ASP A 398 -18.68 10.80 8.97
C ASP A 398 -17.52 11.50 8.25
N ILE A 399 -17.77 12.67 7.66
CA ILE A 399 -16.73 13.49 7.04
C ILE A 399 -15.78 14.03 8.11
N ILE A 400 -16.31 14.49 9.23
CA ILE A 400 -15.51 15.01 10.34
C ILE A 400 -14.70 13.89 11.00
N THR A 401 -15.31 12.72 11.27
CA THR A 401 -14.59 11.57 11.87
C THR A 401 -13.48 11.09 10.96
N LEU A 402 -13.73 10.93 9.66
CA LEU A 402 -12.68 10.55 8.72
C LEU A 402 -11.59 11.62 8.60
N TYR A 403 -11.96 12.90 8.68
CA TYR A 403 -10.97 13.99 8.70
C TYR A 403 -10.10 13.97 9.95
N ILE A 404 -10.65 13.65 11.12
CA ILE A 404 -9.87 13.45 12.35
C ILE A 404 -8.92 12.26 12.19
N SER A 405 -9.40 11.12 11.68
CA SER A 405 -8.55 9.97 11.41
C SER A 405 -7.47 10.28 10.36
N ALA A 406 -7.78 11.10 9.34
CA ALA A 406 -6.82 11.57 8.36
C ALA A 406 -5.74 12.45 9.00
N ILE A 407 -6.11 13.35 9.93
CA ILE A 407 -5.13 14.16 10.66
C ILE A 407 -4.20 13.26 11.46
N LYS A 408 -4.75 12.30 12.20
CA LYS A 408 -3.96 11.37 13.03
C LYS A 408 -3.03 10.50 12.17
N ALA A 409 -3.52 9.93 11.07
CA ALA A 409 -2.75 9.07 10.17
C ALA A 409 -1.69 9.83 9.38
N LEU A 410 -2.05 10.95 8.75
CA LEU A 410 -1.11 11.71 7.91
C LEU A 410 -0.02 12.41 8.72
N ARG A 411 -0.27 12.73 10.00
CA ARG A 411 0.77 13.19 10.94
C ARG A 411 1.85 12.15 11.19
N VAL A 412 1.48 10.86 11.23
CA VAL A 412 2.44 9.76 11.35
C VAL A 412 3.22 9.57 10.05
N LEU A 413 2.51 9.65 8.90
CA LEU A 413 3.09 9.48 7.57
C LEU A 413 4.13 10.56 7.25
N ASP A 414 3.77 11.81 7.49
CA ASP A 414 4.56 12.99 7.16
C ASP A 414 4.61 13.96 8.36
N PRO A 415 5.69 13.92 9.15
CA PRO A 415 5.86 14.82 10.30
C PRO A 415 5.85 16.31 9.93
N SER A 416 6.12 16.66 8.66
CA SER A 416 6.05 18.05 8.20
C SER A 416 4.62 18.56 8.04
N MET A 417 3.61 17.67 8.06
CA MET A 417 2.18 17.96 7.88
C MET A 417 1.82 18.57 6.52
N VAL A 418 2.76 18.64 5.56
CA VAL A 418 2.55 19.22 4.23
C VAL A 418 1.60 18.35 3.40
N VAL A 419 1.73 17.02 3.46
CA VAL A 419 0.82 16.10 2.76
C VAL A 419 -0.61 16.29 3.24
N LEU A 420 -0.81 16.45 4.55
CA LEU A 420 -2.13 16.68 5.15
C LEU A 420 -2.72 17.99 4.67
N GLU A 421 -1.94 19.07 4.66
CA GLU A 421 -2.42 20.38 4.23
C GLU A 421 -2.93 20.36 2.78
N VAL A 422 -2.14 19.79 1.87
CA VAL A 422 -2.47 19.72 0.44
C VAL A 422 -3.62 18.73 0.18
N ALA A 423 -3.58 17.54 0.79
CA ALA A 423 -4.59 16.51 0.54
C ALA A 423 -5.95 16.83 1.16
N CYS A 424 -5.98 17.51 2.32
CA CYS A 424 -7.21 17.84 3.02
C CYS A 424 -7.78 19.23 2.69
N GLU A 425 -7.12 20.04 1.85
CA GLU A 425 -7.69 21.27 1.29
C GLU A 425 -9.14 21.10 0.75
N PRO A 426 -9.46 20.07 -0.09
CA PRO A 426 -10.82 19.87 -0.57
C PRO A 426 -11.82 19.54 0.55
N ILE A 427 -11.40 18.81 1.60
CA ILE A 427 -12.25 18.53 2.77
C ILE A 427 -12.62 19.84 3.47
N ARG A 428 -11.64 20.72 3.70
CA ARG A 428 -11.87 22.02 4.36
C ARG A 428 -12.82 22.90 3.54
N ARG A 429 -12.63 22.97 2.21
CA ARG A 429 -13.51 23.72 1.31
C ARG A 429 -14.94 23.16 1.34
N TYR A 430 -15.08 21.85 1.35
CA TYR A 430 -16.39 21.19 1.38
C TYR A 430 -17.12 21.41 2.71
N LEU A 431 -16.43 21.25 3.86
CA LEU A 431 -17.03 21.49 5.18
C LEU A 431 -17.54 22.93 5.33
N ARG A 432 -16.82 23.94 4.83
CA ARG A 432 -17.30 25.34 4.83
C ARG A 432 -18.62 25.56 4.09
N THR A 433 -18.93 24.69 3.12
CA THR A 433 -20.14 24.80 2.30
C THR A 433 -21.37 24.27 3.06
N ARG A 434 -21.18 23.48 4.11
CA ARG A 434 -22.25 22.88 4.92
C ARG A 434 -22.53 23.71 6.16
N GLU A 435 -23.76 24.18 6.29
CA GLU A 435 -24.23 25.03 7.39
C GLU A 435 -24.25 24.33 8.76
N ASP A 436 -24.44 23.01 8.78
CA ASP A 436 -24.61 22.21 10.01
C ASP A 436 -23.28 21.80 10.68
N THR A 437 -22.15 22.06 10.02
CA THR A 437 -20.83 21.57 10.44
C THR A 437 -20.37 22.11 11.79
N VAL A 438 -20.52 23.41 12.05
CA VAL A 438 -20.08 24.01 13.32
C VAL A 438 -20.85 23.38 14.47
N ARG A 439 -22.17 23.22 14.32
CA ARG A 439 -23.04 22.57 15.30
C ARG A 439 -22.61 21.12 15.57
N GLN A 440 -22.28 20.35 14.52
CA GLN A 440 -21.80 18.97 14.68
C GLN A 440 -20.44 18.89 15.38
N ILE A 441 -19.51 19.80 15.08
CA ILE A 441 -18.22 19.86 15.77
C ILE A 441 -18.43 20.17 17.25
N VAL A 442 -19.25 21.18 17.58
CA VAL A 442 -19.54 21.56 18.97
C VAL A 442 -20.23 20.42 19.72
N ALA A 443 -21.22 19.75 19.11
CA ALA A 443 -21.87 18.58 19.69
C ALA A 443 -20.90 17.40 19.92
N GLY A 444 -19.87 17.28 19.07
CA GLY A 444 -18.80 16.31 19.25
C GLY A 444 -17.87 16.61 20.41
N LEU A 445 -17.55 17.89 20.62
CA LEU A 445 -16.75 18.37 21.75
C LEU A 445 -17.48 18.15 23.10
N THR A 446 -18.81 18.25 23.12
CA THR A 446 -19.64 18.04 24.32
C THR A 446 -20.01 16.57 24.57
N GLY A 447 -19.60 15.64 23.68
CA GLY A 447 -19.84 14.20 23.82
C GLY A 447 -21.28 13.77 23.53
N ASP A 448 -22.04 14.55 22.75
CA ASP A 448 -23.46 14.28 22.47
C ASP A 448 -23.73 13.45 21.23
N SER A 449 -22.80 13.43 20.27
CA SER A 449 -22.97 12.63 19.05
C SER A 449 -22.36 11.24 19.23
N ASP A 450 -23.14 10.20 18.91
CA ASP A 450 -22.67 8.84 18.69
C ASP A 450 -21.74 8.80 17.45
N GLY A 451 -20.47 9.15 17.61
CA GLY A 451 -19.46 9.03 16.54
C GLY A 451 -18.28 9.99 16.63
N THR A 452 -18.46 11.21 17.14
CA THR A 452 -17.35 12.20 17.27
C THR A 452 -16.82 12.34 18.70
N GLY A 453 -17.15 11.40 19.61
CA GLY A 453 -16.63 11.37 20.99
C GLY A 453 -15.09 11.34 21.08
N ASP A 454 -14.42 10.94 19.99
CA ASP A 454 -12.97 11.10 19.80
C ASP A 454 -12.49 12.54 20.04
N LEU A 455 -13.28 13.56 19.66
CA LEU A 455 -12.95 14.97 19.88
C LEU A 455 -12.98 15.35 21.36
N ALA A 456 -13.94 14.84 22.13
CA ALA A 456 -13.98 15.04 23.58
C ALA A 456 -12.77 14.39 24.28
N VAL A 457 -12.32 13.25 23.77
CA VAL A 457 -11.08 12.60 24.25
C VAL A 457 -9.85 13.44 23.88
N GLU A 458 -9.75 13.95 22.65
CA GLU A 458 -8.64 14.84 22.24
C GLU A 458 -8.62 16.14 23.05
N LEU A 459 -9.79 16.69 23.39
CA LEU A 459 -9.92 17.83 24.30
C LEU A 459 -9.32 17.53 25.67
N SER A 460 -9.59 16.34 26.22
CA SER A 460 -9.10 15.95 27.55
C SER A 460 -7.59 15.66 27.60
N LYS A 461 -6.98 15.29 26.46
CA LYS A 461 -5.58 14.84 26.39
C LYS A 461 -4.57 15.97 26.23
N THR A 462 -4.98 17.13 25.74
CA THR A 462 -4.02 18.15 25.32
C THR A 462 -3.67 19.09 26.47
N ASP A 463 -2.37 19.17 26.77
CA ASP A 463 -1.81 19.92 27.89
C ASP A 463 -2.06 21.43 27.75
N PRO A 464 -2.33 22.15 28.85
CA PRO A 464 -2.48 23.62 28.85
C PRO A 464 -1.24 24.34 28.30
N ALA A 465 -0.04 23.78 28.55
CA ALA A 465 1.24 24.36 28.11
C ALA A 465 1.42 24.39 26.58
N SER A 466 0.79 23.47 25.86
CA SER A 466 0.83 23.42 24.38
C SER A 466 -0.07 24.46 23.72
N LEU A 467 -0.99 25.06 24.47
CA LEU A 467 -1.93 26.06 23.97
C LEU A 467 -1.47 27.49 24.16
N GLU A 468 -0.76 27.79 25.24
CA GLU A 468 -0.17 29.11 25.45
C GLU A 468 0.93 29.41 24.44
N THR A 469 1.63 28.39 23.93
CA THR A 469 2.55 28.50 22.79
C THR A 469 1.86 28.78 21.45
N GLY A 470 0.53 28.70 21.39
CA GLY A 470 -0.27 29.09 20.22
C GLY A 470 -0.67 30.58 20.19
N GLN A 471 -0.44 31.32 21.28
CA GLN A 471 -0.61 32.77 21.35
C GLN A 471 0.76 33.43 21.26
N ASP A 472 1.15 33.83 20.05
CA ASP A 472 2.10 34.93 19.77
C ASP A 472 3.43 34.98 20.56
N SER A 473 3.92 33.88 21.13
CA SER A 473 5.29 33.81 21.62
C SER A 473 6.21 33.47 20.44
N GLU A 474 6.87 34.49 19.90
CA GLU A 474 7.97 34.37 18.93
C GLU A 474 9.19 33.60 19.49
N ASP A 475 9.15 33.18 20.75
CA ASP A 475 10.12 32.28 21.34
C ASP A 475 9.87 30.84 20.89
N ASP A 476 10.41 30.53 19.71
CA ASP A 476 10.79 29.17 19.30
C ASP A 476 11.75 28.62 20.37
N SER A 477 11.16 28.09 21.43
CA SER A 477 11.82 27.47 22.58
C SER A 477 12.27 26.04 22.25
N GLY A 478 12.33 25.68 20.96
CA GLY A 478 12.97 24.47 20.47
C GLY A 478 14.47 24.62 20.43
N GLU A 479 15.19 23.51 20.61
CA GLU A 479 16.63 23.52 20.37
C GLU A 479 16.90 23.80 18.88
N PRO A 480 17.96 24.56 18.52
CA PRO A 480 18.29 24.83 17.11
C PRO A 480 18.43 23.57 16.25
N GLU A 481 18.66 22.41 16.87
CA GLU A 481 18.80 21.10 16.25
C GLU A 481 17.47 20.50 15.77
N ASP A 482 16.33 20.92 16.36
CA ASP A 482 14.99 20.45 15.99
C ASP A 482 14.41 21.19 14.78
N TRP A 483 15.05 22.29 14.37
CA TRP A 483 14.61 23.09 13.23
C TRP A 483 15.02 22.42 11.91
N VAL A 484 14.02 21.97 11.15
CA VAL A 484 14.20 21.38 9.82
C VAL A 484 13.46 22.22 8.78
N PRO A 485 14.14 22.65 7.69
CA PRO A 485 13.51 23.41 6.61
C PRO A 485 12.27 22.72 6.05
N ASP A 486 11.35 23.52 5.52
CA ASP A 486 10.20 22.98 4.82
C ASP A 486 10.62 22.25 3.54
N PRO A 487 9.97 21.11 3.22
CA PRO A 487 10.18 20.45 1.94
C PRO A 487 9.65 21.31 0.78
N VAL A 488 10.16 21.06 -0.42
CA VAL A 488 9.94 21.87 -1.63
C VAL A 488 8.48 22.03 -2.06
N ASP A 489 7.60 21.16 -1.56
CA ASP A 489 6.16 21.12 -1.84
C ASP A 489 5.32 21.92 -0.84
N ALA A 490 5.94 22.51 0.19
CA ALA A 490 5.25 23.36 1.15
C ALA A 490 4.87 24.73 0.56
N ASP A 491 3.69 25.23 0.93
CA ASP A 491 3.26 26.59 0.60
C ASP A 491 4.18 27.61 1.29
N PRO A 492 4.86 28.51 0.53
CA PRO A 492 5.77 29.52 1.09
C PRO A 492 5.06 30.58 1.96
N GLY A 493 3.73 30.69 1.88
CA GLY A 493 2.95 31.67 2.65
C GLY A 493 2.69 31.29 4.11
N LYS A 494 3.09 30.09 4.56
CA LYS A 494 2.78 29.59 5.92
C LYS A 494 4.02 29.03 6.61
N SER A 495 4.20 29.42 7.88
CA SER A 495 5.33 28.97 8.70
C SER A 495 5.23 27.48 9.06
N SER A 496 6.34 26.75 8.95
CA SER A 496 6.45 25.32 9.30
C SER A 496 6.05 25.04 10.75
N SER A 497 6.47 25.92 11.66
CA SER A 497 6.25 25.76 13.11
C SER A 497 4.74 25.77 13.43
N LYS A 498 4.00 26.73 12.88
CA LYS A 498 2.52 26.81 13.05
C LYS A 498 1.77 25.61 12.46
N ARG A 499 2.31 24.96 11.43
CA ARG A 499 1.71 23.72 10.87
C ARG A 499 1.92 22.54 11.81
N ARG A 500 3.13 22.38 12.33
CA ARG A 500 3.53 21.24 13.16
C ARG A 500 2.93 21.27 14.57
N SER A 501 2.75 22.46 15.16
CA SER A 501 2.16 22.62 16.51
C SER A 501 0.63 22.61 16.54
N SER A 502 -0.04 22.54 15.38
CA SER A 502 -1.50 22.62 15.33
C SER A 502 -2.18 21.30 15.74
N ASP A 503 -2.90 21.33 16.86
CA ASP A 503 -3.78 20.25 17.28
C ASP A 503 -4.99 20.02 16.36
N ILE A 504 -5.63 18.86 16.50
CA ILE A 504 -6.82 18.49 15.72
C ILE A 504 -7.92 19.56 15.86
N ILE A 505 -8.14 20.06 17.06
CA ILE A 505 -9.16 21.07 17.35
C ILE A 505 -8.80 22.42 16.70
N SER A 506 -7.54 22.84 16.77
CA SER A 506 -7.11 24.09 16.10
C SER A 506 -7.17 23.96 14.57
N LEU A 507 -6.89 22.77 14.03
CA LEU A 507 -7.07 22.45 12.60
C LEU A 507 -8.54 22.48 12.16
N LEU A 508 -9.49 22.12 13.03
CA LEU A 508 -10.93 22.22 12.77
C LEU A 508 -11.44 23.67 12.88
N VAL A 509 -11.02 24.39 13.92
CA VAL A 509 -11.42 25.80 14.14
C VAL A 509 -10.84 26.71 13.06
N SER A 510 -9.60 26.47 12.62
CA SER A 510 -8.95 27.22 11.52
C SER A 510 -9.67 27.08 10.17
N ILE A 511 -10.56 26.10 10.01
CA ILE A 511 -11.44 26.03 8.83
C ILE A 511 -12.31 27.30 8.77
N TYR A 512 -12.82 27.81 9.88
CA TYR A 512 -13.72 28.97 9.86
C TYR A 512 -13.01 30.30 10.14
N GLY A 513 -11.76 30.25 10.59
CA GLY A 513 -10.93 31.44 10.85
C GLY A 513 -11.25 32.14 12.16
N SER A 514 -12.52 32.23 12.56
CA SER A 514 -12.96 32.83 13.83
C SER A 514 -13.41 31.78 14.86
N LYS A 515 -13.01 31.98 16.12
CA LYS A 515 -13.50 31.19 17.26
C LYS A 515 -14.96 31.52 17.61
N ASP A 516 -15.43 32.73 17.30
CA ASP A 516 -16.73 33.26 17.72
C ASP A 516 -17.92 32.45 17.21
N LEU A 517 -17.82 31.88 16.01
CA LEU A 517 -18.87 31.00 15.45
C LEU A 517 -19.08 29.77 16.34
N PHE A 518 -18.00 29.14 16.82
CA PHE A 518 -18.08 27.97 17.70
C PHE A 518 -18.66 28.34 19.06
N ILE A 519 -18.29 29.50 19.61
CA ILE A 519 -18.79 29.97 20.90
C ILE A 519 -20.27 30.30 20.82
N ASN A 520 -20.72 30.97 19.75
CA ASN A 520 -22.12 31.30 19.55
C ASN A 520 -23.00 30.05 19.35
N GLU A 521 -22.51 29.07 18.59
CA GLU A 521 -23.18 27.78 18.44
C GLU A 521 -23.21 27.01 19.77
N TYR A 522 -22.10 26.99 20.52
CA TYR A 522 -22.07 26.36 21.84
C TYR A 522 -23.03 27.02 22.83
N ARG A 523 -23.10 28.36 22.85
CA ARG A 523 -24.07 29.10 23.65
C ARG A 523 -25.51 28.74 23.28
N SER A 524 -25.81 28.61 21.99
CA SER A 524 -27.14 28.25 21.50
C SER A 524 -27.49 26.81 21.86
N LEU A 525 -26.55 25.88 21.68
CA LEU A 525 -26.69 24.47 22.07
C LEU A 525 -26.89 24.34 23.58
N LEU A 526 -26.10 25.06 24.38
CA LEU A 526 -26.24 25.07 25.83
C LEU A 526 -27.61 25.62 26.23
N ALA A 527 -28.07 26.72 25.63
CA ALA A 527 -29.39 27.28 25.91
C ALA A 527 -30.51 26.26 25.65
N ASP A 528 -30.49 25.62 24.48
CA ASP A 528 -31.47 24.59 24.12
C ASP A 528 -31.49 23.46 25.15
N ARG A 529 -30.32 22.99 25.60
CA ARG A 529 -30.22 21.89 26.58
C ARG A 529 -30.73 22.27 27.96
N LEU A 530 -30.36 23.45 28.44
CA LEU A 530 -30.77 23.92 29.76
C LEU A 530 -32.28 24.13 29.84
N LEU A 531 -32.90 24.55 28.73
CA LEU A 531 -34.34 24.82 28.67
C LEU A 531 -35.18 23.56 28.47
N HIS A 532 -34.72 22.57 27.68
CA HIS A 532 -35.54 21.41 27.29
C HIS A 532 -35.44 20.20 28.25
N GLN A 533 -34.62 20.25 29.30
CA GLN A 533 -34.43 19.12 30.23
C GLN A 533 -35.06 19.36 31.60
N PHE A 534 -36.07 18.55 31.97
CA PHE A 534 -36.61 18.50 33.33
C PHE A 534 -35.58 18.04 34.38
N SER A 535 -34.59 17.24 33.97
CA SER A 535 -33.52 16.71 34.81
C SER A 535 -32.14 17.18 34.34
N PHE A 536 -31.79 18.42 34.68
CA PHE A 536 -30.47 18.99 34.35
C PHE A 536 -29.36 18.40 35.24
N SER A 537 -28.31 17.84 34.61
CA SER A 537 -27.07 17.41 35.28
C SER A 537 -26.00 18.51 35.19
N PRO A 538 -25.83 19.36 36.22
CA PRO A 538 -24.90 20.49 36.16
C PRO A 538 -23.44 20.06 35.97
N GLU A 539 -23.05 18.92 36.55
CA GLU A 539 -21.67 18.45 36.58
C GLU A 539 -21.08 18.23 35.17
N ARG A 540 -21.90 17.73 34.24
CA ARG A 540 -21.46 17.43 32.87
C ARG A 540 -21.18 18.69 32.08
N GLU A 541 -22.08 19.67 32.15
CA GLU A 541 -21.94 20.92 31.41
C GLU A 541 -20.86 21.82 32.02
N ILE A 542 -20.69 21.81 33.36
CA ILE A 542 -19.58 22.50 34.03
C ILE A 542 -18.24 21.96 33.52
N ARG A 543 -18.07 20.63 33.48
CA ARG A 543 -16.85 20.00 32.94
C ARG A 543 -16.59 20.38 31.48
N ASN A 544 -17.64 20.40 30.65
CA ASN A 544 -17.50 20.81 29.24
C ASN A 544 -17.04 22.26 29.11
N VAL A 545 -17.60 23.18 29.91
CA VAL A 545 -17.17 24.58 29.94
C VAL A 545 -15.72 24.70 30.40
N GLU A 546 -15.30 23.97 31.43
CA GLU A 546 -13.91 23.98 31.92
C GLU A 546 -12.92 23.52 30.83
N LEU A 547 -13.22 22.43 30.12
CA LEU A 547 -12.39 21.96 29.00
C LEU A 547 -12.33 22.97 27.85
N LEU A 548 -13.45 23.62 27.54
CA LEU A 548 -13.51 24.65 26.51
C LEU A 548 -12.79 25.93 26.92
N LYS A 549 -12.81 26.31 28.21
CA LYS A 549 -12.05 27.44 28.76
C LYS A 549 -10.56 27.27 28.54
N LEU A 550 -10.03 26.05 28.73
CA LEU A 550 -8.62 25.76 28.48
C LEU A 550 -8.22 26.08 27.02
N ARG A 551 -9.11 25.84 26.05
CA ARG A 551 -8.81 25.94 24.60
C ARG A 551 -9.19 27.29 23.96
N PHE A 552 -10.34 27.84 24.34
CA PHE A 552 -10.87 29.09 23.76
C PHE A 552 -10.58 30.32 24.62
N GLY A 553 -10.11 30.13 25.85
CA GLY A 553 -9.88 31.19 26.82
C GLY A 553 -11.11 31.47 27.69
N GLU A 554 -10.90 32.22 28.77
CA GLU A 554 -11.92 32.47 29.78
C GLU A 554 -12.96 33.51 29.33
N ALA A 555 -12.52 34.60 28.70
CA ALA A 555 -13.39 35.73 28.35
C ALA A 555 -14.59 35.35 27.46
N PRO A 556 -14.44 34.56 26.37
CA PRO A 556 -15.59 34.20 25.55
C PRO A 556 -16.52 33.15 26.20
N MET A 557 -15.97 32.33 27.11
CA MET A 557 -16.73 31.30 27.83
C MET A 557 -17.51 31.85 29.03
N HIS A 558 -17.23 33.09 29.44
CA HIS A 558 -17.94 33.76 30.52
C HIS A 558 -19.47 33.76 30.33
N PHE A 559 -19.94 33.95 29.09
CA PHE A 559 -21.37 33.87 28.77
C PHE A 559 -21.99 32.53 29.15
N CYS A 560 -21.34 31.41 28.78
CA CYS A 560 -21.84 30.06 29.07
C CYS A 560 -21.76 29.73 30.57
N GLU A 561 -20.75 30.24 31.26
CA GLU A 561 -20.61 30.06 32.71
C GLU A 561 -21.72 30.79 33.49
N VAL A 562 -22.05 32.02 33.09
CA VAL A 562 -23.17 32.76 33.71
C VAL A 562 -24.49 32.02 33.47
N MET A 563 -24.72 31.45 32.29
CA MET A 563 -25.92 30.62 32.03
C MET A 563 -26.03 29.41 32.98
N LEU A 564 -24.91 28.72 33.26
CA LEU A 564 -24.90 27.60 34.22
C LEU A 564 -25.16 28.07 35.65
N LYS A 565 -24.59 29.22 36.02
CA LYS A 565 -24.82 29.84 37.34
C LYS A 565 -26.28 30.25 37.51
N ASP A 566 -26.90 30.83 36.47
CA ASP A 566 -28.32 31.19 36.46
C ASP A 566 -29.21 29.97 36.75
N MET A 567 -28.89 28.81 36.18
CA MET A 567 -29.63 27.58 36.45
C MET A 567 -29.50 27.11 37.90
N ALA A 568 -28.30 27.20 38.49
CA ALA A 568 -28.08 26.87 39.90
C ALA A 568 -28.81 27.84 40.84
N ASP A 569 -28.74 29.15 40.55
CA ASP A 569 -29.44 30.18 41.30
C ASP A 569 -30.96 30.04 41.16
N SER A 570 -31.47 29.74 39.97
CA SER A 570 -32.89 29.47 39.72
C SER A 570 -33.38 28.28 40.54
N ARG A 571 -32.62 27.19 40.64
CA ARG A 571 -32.97 26.05 41.50
C ARG A 571 -33.09 26.44 42.97
N ARG A 572 -32.14 27.23 43.48
CA ARG A 572 -32.16 27.70 44.86
C ARG A 572 -33.35 28.61 45.14
N ILE A 573 -33.71 29.49 44.21
CA ILE A 573 -34.87 30.38 44.33
C ILE A 573 -36.17 29.58 44.30
N ASN A 574 -36.32 28.65 43.36
CA ASN A 574 -37.49 27.76 43.29
C ASN A 574 -37.64 26.93 44.57
N ALA A 575 -36.54 26.41 45.14
CA ALA A 575 -36.58 25.65 46.39
C ALA A 575 -37.11 26.50 47.56
N ASN A 576 -36.63 27.74 47.68
CA ASN A 576 -37.11 28.66 48.72
C ASN A 576 -38.59 29.04 48.55
N ILE A 577 -39.02 29.30 47.32
CA ILE A 577 -40.42 29.64 47.01
C ILE A 577 -41.34 28.44 47.30
N ARG A 578 -40.92 27.24 46.88
CA ARG A 578 -41.66 26.01 47.16
C ARG A 578 -41.74 25.69 48.65
N GLU A 579 -40.66 25.89 49.39
CA GLU A 579 -40.64 25.73 50.84
C GLU A 579 -41.59 26.72 51.54
N GLU A 580 -41.71 27.95 51.03
CA GLU A 580 -42.69 28.92 51.52
C GLU A 580 -44.13 28.45 51.24
N ASP A 581 -44.38 27.86 50.07
CA ASP A 581 -45.70 27.34 49.69
C ASP A 581 -46.10 26.10 50.50
N GLU A 582 -45.17 25.20 50.76
CA GLU A 582 -45.40 24.01 51.60
C GLU A 582 -45.70 24.38 53.07
N LYS A 583 -45.23 25.54 53.54
CA LYS A 583 -45.50 26.04 54.90
C LYS A 583 -46.88 26.69 55.06
N ARG A 584 -47.58 27.02 53.97
CA ARG A 584 -48.89 27.66 54.02
C ARG A 584 -50.03 26.64 54.20
N PRO A 585 -51.15 27.03 54.82
CA PRO A 585 -52.35 26.20 54.90
C PRO A 585 -52.81 25.76 53.50
N ALA A 586 -53.35 24.54 53.38
CA ALA A 586 -53.75 23.94 52.10
C ALA A 586 -54.75 24.80 51.28
N GLU A 587 -55.51 25.67 51.94
CA GLU A 587 -56.47 26.60 51.33
C GLU A 587 -55.81 27.82 50.63
N GLU A 588 -54.56 28.14 50.96
CA GLU A 588 -53.78 29.24 50.33
C GLU A 588 -52.70 28.73 49.36
N GLN A 589 -52.64 27.42 49.13
CA GLN A 589 -51.68 26.82 48.20
C GLN A 589 -52.14 27.05 46.75
N PRO A 590 -51.20 27.27 45.82
CA PRO A 590 -51.57 27.44 44.41
C PRO A 590 -52.24 26.17 43.86
N PRO A 591 -53.22 26.30 42.93
CA PRO A 591 -53.98 25.18 42.40
C PRO A 591 -53.12 24.15 41.63
N PHE A 592 -51.96 24.57 41.15
CA PHE A 592 -50.94 23.72 40.55
C PHE A 592 -49.53 24.24 40.87
N GLY A 593 -48.55 23.34 40.86
CA GLY A 593 -47.16 23.68 41.14
C GLY A 593 -46.53 24.48 39.99
N VAL A 594 -46.11 25.72 40.25
CA VAL A 594 -45.36 26.53 39.29
C VAL A 594 -43.87 26.37 39.55
N TYR A 595 -43.12 26.02 38.50
CA TYR A 595 -41.67 26.03 38.51
C TYR A 595 -41.18 27.02 37.44
N ALA A 596 -40.44 28.05 37.86
CA ALA A 596 -39.96 29.08 36.93
C ALA A 596 -38.44 29.00 36.78
N VAL A 597 -37.98 28.81 35.55
CA VAL A 597 -36.54 28.92 35.22
C VAL A 597 -36.19 30.40 35.08
N ILE A 598 -35.33 30.92 35.95
CA ILE A 598 -35.00 32.35 36.07
C ILE A 598 -33.65 32.59 35.41
N LEU A 599 -33.64 33.41 34.35
CA LEU A 599 -32.49 33.60 33.47
C LEU A 599 -32.07 35.06 33.36
N SER A 600 -30.79 35.32 33.13
CA SER A 600 -30.29 36.65 32.77
C SER A 600 -30.55 36.97 31.29
N SER A 601 -31.02 38.18 30.98
CA SER A 601 -31.38 38.52 29.59
C SER A 601 -30.18 38.77 28.68
N GLU A 602 -29.05 39.21 29.22
CA GLU A 602 -27.88 39.65 28.43
C GLU A 602 -26.96 38.48 28.02
N PHE A 603 -26.92 37.42 28.82
CA PHE A 603 -25.96 36.32 28.63
C PHE A 603 -26.52 35.17 27.78
N TRP A 604 -27.84 35.09 27.66
CA TRP A 604 -28.54 34.08 26.89
C TRP A 604 -28.72 34.52 25.42
N PRO A 605 -28.81 33.57 24.48
CA PRO A 605 -29.11 33.91 23.09
C PRO A 605 -30.49 34.57 22.97
N PRO A 606 -30.70 35.44 21.96
CA PRO A 606 -31.98 36.13 21.80
C PRO A 606 -33.09 35.14 21.49
N PHE A 607 -34.16 35.20 22.28
CA PHE A 607 -35.37 34.41 22.10
C PHE A 607 -36.43 35.19 21.32
N LYS A 608 -37.30 34.50 20.58
CA LYS A 608 -38.44 35.14 19.91
C LYS A 608 -39.52 35.49 20.93
N ASP A 609 -39.89 36.78 20.95
CA ASP A 609 -40.93 37.30 21.82
C ASP A 609 -42.25 37.37 21.07
N GLU A 610 -43.01 36.28 21.15
CA GLU A 610 -44.39 36.26 20.69
C GLU A 610 -45.31 36.51 21.90
N LYS A 611 -46.24 37.45 21.73
CA LYS A 611 -47.23 37.76 22.77
C LYS A 611 -48.28 36.66 22.77
N LEU A 612 -48.26 35.81 23.78
CA LEU A 612 -49.29 34.82 24.03
C LEU A 612 -50.22 35.33 25.14
N GLU A 613 -51.53 35.30 24.88
CA GLU A 613 -52.53 35.54 25.93
C GLU A 613 -52.64 34.29 26.79
N VAL A 614 -52.20 34.40 28.04
CA VAL A 614 -52.26 33.28 28.99
C VAL A 614 -53.65 33.22 29.68
N PRO A 615 -54.18 32.01 29.93
CA PRO A 615 -55.40 31.79 30.68
C PRO A 615 -55.35 32.41 32.08
N GLU A 616 -56.50 32.74 32.64
CA GLU A 616 -56.59 33.48 33.91
C GLU A 616 -55.98 32.70 35.08
N ASP A 617 -56.23 31.39 35.16
CA ASP A 617 -55.66 30.53 36.21
C ASP A 617 -54.12 30.52 36.19
N VAL A 618 -53.53 30.54 34.99
CA VAL A 618 -52.08 30.61 34.80
C VAL A 618 -51.56 32.00 35.12
N ARG A 619 -52.28 33.05 34.70
CA ARG A 619 -51.92 34.44 34.99
C ARG A 619 -51.83 34.70 36.50
N GLU A 620 -52.83 34.29 37.26
CA GLU A 620 -52.85 34.44 38.71
C GLU A 620 -51.67 33.72 39.37
N ALA A 621 -51.40 32.47 38.95
CA ALA A 621 -50.29 31.69 39.47
C ALA A 621 -48.92 32.35 39.16
N LEU A 622 -48.75 32.93 37.97
CA LEU A 622 -47.55 33.66 37.57
C LEU A 622 -47.39 34.99 38.33
N GLU A 623 -48.47 35.72 38.58
CA GLU A 623 -48.45 36.94 39.40
C GLU A 623 -48.08 36.65 40.86
N VAL A 624 -48.65 35.59 41.43
CA VAL A 624 -48.32 35.14 42.78
C VAL A 624 -46.84 34.77 42.87
N TYR A 625 -46.31 34.07 41.86
CA TYR A 625 -44.88 33.77 41.78
C TYR A 625 -44.02 35.05 41.67
N CYS A 626 -44.43 36.02 40.85
CA CYS A 626 -43.73 37.30 40.70
C CYS A 626 -43.65 38.08 42.02
N ARG A 627 -44.76 38.16 42.77
CA ARG A 627 -44.79 38.82 44.10
C ARG A 627 -43.87 38.14 45.11
N LYS A 628 -43.78 36.80 45.10
CA LYS A 628 -42.83 36.05 45.95
C LYS A 628 -41.39 36.33 45.54
N TYR A 629 -41.11 36.37 44.25
CA TYR A 629 -39.79 36.69 43.73
C TYR A 629 -39.34 38.11 44.12
N GLU A 630 -40.20 39.12 43.99
CA GLU A 630 -39.91 40.52 44.37
C GLU A 630 -39.59 40.68 45.86
N LYS A 631 -40.26 39.90 46.73
CA LYS A 631 -39.94 39.85 48.17
C LYS A 631 -38.55 39.27 48.42
N LEU A 632 -38.17 38.23 47.68
CA LEU A 632 -36.90 37.52 47.84
C LEU A 632 -35.72 38.27 47.19
N LYS A 633 -35.98 38.98 46.09
CA LYS A 633 -35.03 39.81 45.35
C LYS A 633 -35.61 41.20 45.11
N ALA A 634 -35.32 42.11 46.04
CA ALA A 634 -35.73 43.51 45.95
C ALA A 634 -35.27 44.17 44.64
N MET A 635 -36.13 45.03 44.07
CA MET A 635 -35.89 45.82 42.86
C MET A 635 -35.67 45.02 41.56
N ARG A 636 -36.26 43.81 41.45
CA ARG A 636 -36.26 43.02 40.22
C ARG A 636 -37.66 42.53 39.89
N THR A 637 -38.11 42.73 38.64
CA THR A 637 -39.38 42.22 38.11
C THR A 637 -39.12 41.13 37.07
N LEU A 638 -40.04 40.18 36.96
CA LEU A 638 -39.93 39.08 36.00
C LEU A 638 -40.62 39.43 34.68
N SER A 639 -39.98 39.06 33.57
CA SER A 639 -40.56 39.10 32.23
C SER A 639 -40.68 37.67 31.72
N TRP A 640 -41.91 37.24 31.41
CA TRP A 640 -42.20 35.85 31.06
C TRP A 640 -42.00 35.60 29.56
N LYS A 641 -41.28 34.52 29.23
CA LYS A 641 -41.12 34.02 27.85
C LYS A 641 -42.03 32.82 27.64
N HIS A 642 -43.32 33.07 27.37
CA HIS A 642 -44.35 32.03 27.37
C HIS A 642 -44.16 30.95 26.30
N THR A 643 -43.49 31.22 25.19
CA THR A 643 -43.30 30.23 24.10
C THR A 643 -42.31 29.11 24.43
N LEU A 644 -41.39 29.35 25.35
CA LEU A 644 -40.28 28.43 25.70
C LEU A 644 -40.54 27.60 26.96
N GLY A 645 -41.73 27.72 27.56
CA GLY A 645 -42.10 26.92 28.73
C GLY A 645 -42.31 25.45 28.38
N LEU A 646 -42.38 24.62 29.42
CA LEU A 646 -42.87 23.25 29.33
C LEU A 646 -44.03 23.10 30.30
N VAL A 647 -45.14 22.54 29.82
CA VAL A 647 -46.34 22.30 30.65
C VAL A 647 -46.68 20.82 30.59
N THR A 648 -46.88 20.23 31.76
CA THR A 648 -47.47 18.90 31.87
C THR A 648 -48.93 19.07 32.30
N MET A 649 -49.85 18.55 31.51
CA MET A 649 -51.28 18.59 31.78
C MET A 649 -51.85 17.19 31.87
N ASP A 650 -52.75 16.96 32.81
CA ASP A 650 -53.56 15.75 32.85
C ASP A 650 -54.90 16.03 32.17
N VAL A 651 -55.12 15.40 31.01
CA VAL A 651 -56.33 15.56 30.22
C VAL A 651 -57.27 14.39 30.51
N GLU A 652 -58.41 14.67 31.12
CA GLU A 652 -59.46 13.69 31.37
C GLU A 652 -60.39 13.60 30.14
N LEU A 653 -60.23 12.55 29.36
CA LEU A 653 -61.15 12.20 28.27
C LEU A 653 -62.27 11.30 28.80
N ALA A 654 -63.36 11.15 28.04
CA ALA A 654 -64.52 10.34 28.44
C ALA A 654 -64.17 8.87 28.73
N ASP A 655 -63.09 8.34 28.15
CA ASP A 655 -62.63 6.95 28.25
C ASP A 655 -61.36 6.75 29.08
N ARG A 656 -60.53 7.79 29.29
CA ARG A 656 -59.22 7.68 29.98
C ARG A 656 -58.65 9.03 30.41
N THR A 657 -57.76 9.00 31.38
CA THR A 657 -56.89 10.13 31.74
C THR A 657 -55.53 10.01 31.05
N LEU A 658 -55.02 11.12 30.50
CA LEU A 658 -53.76 11.13 29.76
C LEU A 658 -52.89 12.33 30.18
N SER A 659 -51.72 12.05 30.74
CA SER A 659 -50.71 13.06 31.05
C SER A 659 -49.93 13.42 29.78
N VAL A 660 -50.12 14.64 29.28
CA VAL A 660 -49.38 15.18 28.13
C VAL A 660 -48.33 16.18 28.57
N ALA A 661 -47.10 16.05 28.06
CA ALA A 661 -46.10 17.11 28.11
C ALA A 661 -46.17 17.91 26.80
N VAL A 662 -46.60 19.16 26.88
CA VAL A 662 -46.88 20.03 25.73
C VAL A 662 -46.23 21.39 25.90
N THR A 663 -46.09 22.13 24.79
CA THR A 663 -45.68 23.54 24.88
C THR A 663 -46.81 24.39 25.46
N PRO A 664 -46.52 25.52 26.13
CA PRO A 664 -47.55 26.42 26.66
C PRO A 664 -48.56 26.87 25.61
N VAL A 665 -48.11 27.09 24.35
CA VAL A 665 -49.02 27.42 23.25
C VAL A 665 -50.03 26.30 23.00
N GLN A 666 -49.58 25.05 22.96
CA GLN A 666 -50.45 23.88 22.80
C GLN A 666 -51.37 23.69 24.03
N ALA A 667 -50.86 23.91 25.24
CA ALA A 667 -51.63 23.85 26.48
C ALA A 667 -52.79 24.85 26.47
N VAL A 668 -52.53 26.11 26.09
CA VAL A 668 -53.55 27.15 25.97
C VAL A 668 -54.61 26.77 24.93
N VAL A 669 -54.20 26.23 23.79
CA VAL A 669 -55.14 25.71 22.78
C VAL A 669 -56.02 24.59 23.36
N LEU A 670 -55.44 23.64 24.11
CA LEU A 670 -56.22 22.56 24.75
C LEU A 670 -57.24 23.11 25.75
N LEU A 671 -56.87 24.12 26.54
CA LEU A 671 -57.79 24.79 27.47
C LEU A 671 -58.93 25.51 26.72
N TYR A 672 -58.64 26.18 25.60
CA TYR A 672 -59.69 26.76 24.76
C TYR A 672 -60.68 25.73 24.19
N PHE A 673 -60.24 24.49 23.97
CA PHE A 673 -61.13 23.39 23.58
C PHE A 673 -62.00 22.87 24.73
N GLN A 674 -61.61 23.07 25.99
CA GLN A 674 -62.37 22.65 27.17
C GLN A 674 -63.63 23.52 27.37
N ASP A 675 -63.52 24.83 27.15
CA ASP A 675 -64.61 25.78 27.44
C ASP A 675 -65.82 25.70 26.49
N GLN A 676 -65.71 25.00 25.35
CA GLN A 676 -66.78 24.89 24.36
C GLN A 676 -67.02 23.44 23.89
N ALA A 677 -67.97 22.74 24.51
CA ALA A 677 -68.53 21.49 23.99
C ALA A 677 -70.00 21.67 23.56
N PRO A 678 -70.48 21.05 22.45
CA PRO A 678 -69.95 19.82 21.83
C PRO A 678 -69.60 19.92 20.33
N SER A 679 -69.34 21.11 19.76
CA SER A 679 -68.81 21.21 18.38
C SER A 679 -67.98 22.48 18.15
N PRO A 680 -66.79 22.63 18.77
CA PRO A 680 -65.98 23.82 18.58
C PRO A 680 -65.32 23.80 17.19
N ARG A 681 -65.74 24.70 16.30
CA ARG A 681 -65.06 24.97 15.03
C ARG A 681 -64.16 26.19 15.22
N TRP A 682 -62.92 25.95 15.65
CA TRP A 682 -61.88 26.98 15.56
C TRP A 682 -61.43 27.09 14.11
N GLY A 683 -61.65 28.26 13.50
CA GLY A 683 -61.11 28.57 12.18
C GLY A 683 -59.66 29.02 12.33
N LEU A 684 -58.73 28.38 11.64
CA LEU A 684 -57.40 28.96 11.43
C LEU A 684 -57.58 30.16 10.49
N ALA A 685 -57.52 31.37 11.04
CA ALA A 685 -57.37 32.55 10.22
C ALA A 685 -55.98 32.48 9.56
N VAL A 686 -55.95 32.14 8.27
CA VAL A 686 -54.73 32.22 7.47
C VAL A 686 -54.41 33.72 7.32
N PRO A 687 -53.17 34.16 7.62
CA PRO A 687 -52.80 35.57 7.53
C PRO A 687 -52.91 36.15 6.12
#